data_AF-A0A1A8C9J3-F1
#
_entry.id   AF-A0A1A8C9J3-F1
#
_cell.length_a   1.000
_cell.length_b   1.000
_cell.length_c   1.000
_cell.angle_alpha   90.00
_cell.angle_beta   90.00
_cell.angle_gamma   90.00
#
_symmetry.space_group_name_H-M   'P 1'
#
loop_
_entity.id
_entity.type
_entity.pdbx_description
1 polymer ?
#
loop_
_entity_poly.entity_id
_entity_poly.type
_entity_poly.pdbx_seq_one_letter_code
_entity_poly.pdbx_strand_id
1 'polypeptide(L)'
;LFIFLLLFTLIYGSYSPPSLFRSVESTLINHFIKNLIKKLISPEGAGVGPTIQIGEQTLITVDAKAAGKGKVTCSVCTPEGVELDVDVVENEDGTFDIFYTAPQPGEYVICVRFGGEHIPNSPFQVTALEGPSDQLMQQRQMPQYYAQQPWATDRQMGMNGLDVTGLRPFDLVIPFTIQKGEITGDVRMPSGNVAKPDITDNKDGTVTVKYAPTEAGLHEMDIKYDGIHIPGSPLQFYVDYMNSGNVSAYGPGLIHGTVNKPAVFTVDTKDAGEGGLSLAIEGPSKADISCVDNQDGTCTVSYLPVLPGDYSILVRYNDEHIPGSPYSARITGDDSMRMSQLKVGSAADIPLDIGEFDLSQLTASLTTPSGREEPCLLKMLRNGHVGVSFVPKEIGEHLVNIKKNGRHIPSSPITVMISQSEIGDASRVRVSGQGLSEARTFEPAEFIIDTRDAGYGGLSLSIEGPSKVDINTEDQEDGTCKVTYCPTEPGNYIINIKFADQHVPGSAFTVKVTGEGRMKESITRKRGAASVANVGSKCDLSLKIPEISIADMTAQVTSPSGQVHKAEILEGENNTYCIRFVPTEMGVHTVCVKYNGVHVPGSPFQFTVGPLGEGGAHKVRAGGPGLERAEAGVPAEFSIWTREAGAGGLSIAVEGPSKAEIVFEDRKDGSSGVSYIVQEPGDYEVSIRFNDEHIPDSPFIVPVASPSDDARRLTVASLQESGLKVNQPASFAVSLNGAKGVIDAKVHSPSGALEECCVTEIDQDKYAVRFIPRENGLYLIDVKFNGSHIPGSPFKIRVGEMGQAGDPGMVSAYGAGLEGGTTGTACEFVVNTSSAGPGALAVTIDGPSKVKMDCVECPEGYRVTYTPMAPGNYLISIKYGGPYHIVGSPFKAKITGSKLVSSHSMHETSSVMVDPVTRAISCSQQATPAHSDASKVTAKGPGLTKAFVGQKNNFCVDCSKAGRNMLLVGVDGPKVPCEEILVKHLGNRVYNVSYQLKEKGEYILVVKWGDKHIPGSPYHITV
;
A
#
# COMPACT_ATOMS: atom_id res chain seq x y z
N LEU A 1 25.07 -37.59 28.81
CA LEU A 1 25.38 -36.32 29.52
C LEU A 1 26.37 -36.52 30.68
N PHE A 2 26.05 -37.36 31.67
CA PHE A 2 26.89 -37.57 32.87
C PHE A 2 28.30 -38.12 32.58
N ILE A 3 28.42 -39.04 31.62
CA ILE A 3 29.71 -39.63 31.20
C ILE A 3 30.59 -38.61 30.43
N PHE A 4 29.97 -37.67 29.72
CA PHE A 4 30.66 -36.63 28.95
C PHE A 4 31.22 -35.53 29.87
N LEU A 5 30.46 -35.16 30.91
CA LEU A 5 30.91 -34.26 31.98
C LEU A 5 32.13 -34.84 32.72
N LEU A 6 32.13 -36.14 33.02
CA LEU A 6 33.23 -36.80 33.74
C LEU A 6 34.55 -36.80 32.93
N LEU A 7 34.48 -37.02 31.61
CA LEU A 7 35.63 -37.01 30.71
C LEU A 7 36.19 -35.59 30.48
N PHE A 8 35.33 -34.57 30.45
CA PHE A 8 35.73 -33.20 30.18
C PHE A 8 36.43 -32.53 31.39
N THR A 9 35.98 -32.85 32.62
CA THR A 9 36.64 -32.39 33.85
C THR A 9 38.03 -33.01 34.05
N LEU A 10 38.24 -34.22 33.56
CA LEU A 10 39.54 -34.91 33.60
C LEU A 10 40.57 -34.33 32.61
N ILE A 11 40.14 -33.68 31.52
CA ILE A 11 41.02 -33.18 30.45
C ILE A 11 41.38 -31.70 30.63
N TYR A 12 40.46 -30.87 31.18
CA TYR A 12 40.60 -29.40 31.17
C TYR A 12 40.70 -28.75 32.56
N GLY A 13 40.96 -29.52 33.61
CA GLY A 13 40.89 -29.10 35.02
C GLY A 13 41.92 -28.07 35.51
N SER A 14 42.57 -27.27 34.67
CA SER A 14 43.48 -26.21 35.14
C SER A 14 43.58 -25.05 34.16
N TYR A 15 43.15 -23.86 34.59
CA TYR A 15 43.29 -22.52 33.96
C TYR A 15 42.22 -22.08 32.94
N SER A 16 41.20 -21.31 33.39
CA SER A 16 40.68 -20.05 32.77
C SER A 16 39.37 -19.53 33.41
N PRO A 17 38.97 -18.23 33.26
CA PRO A 17 38.03 -17.50 34.13
C PRO A 17 36.52 -17.69 33.80
N PRO A 18 35.59 -17.24 34.70
CA PRO A 18 34.17 -17.60 34.68
C PRO A 18 33.34 -17.09 33.48
N SER A 19 33.82 -16.10 32.71
CA SER A 19 33.07 -15.48 31.61
C SER A 19 33.17 -16.25 30.29
N LEU A 20 34.29 -16.93 30.02
CA LEU A 20 34.41 -17.85 28.86
C LEU A 20 33.55 -19.11 29.07
N PHE A 21 33.36 -19.50 30.33
CA PHE A 21 32.58 -20.69 30.73
C PHE A 21 31.11 -20.59 30.28
N ARG A 22 30.48 -19.41 30.35
CA ARG A 22 29.09 -19.20 29.93
C ARG A 22 28.90 -19.12 28.41
N SER A 23 29.90 -18.64 27.66
CA SER A 23 29.78 -18.47 26.20
C SER A 23 30.07 -19.75 25.43
N VAL A 24 31.00 -20.58 25.92
CA VAL A 24 31.35 -21.86 25.28
C VAL A 24 30.29 -22.92 25.58
N GLU A 25 29.67 -22.90 26.77
CA GLU A 25 28.50 -23.74 27.09
C GLU A 25 27.33 -23.48 26.14
N SER A 26 26.96 -22.22 25.87
CA SER A 26 25.81 -21.94 25.00
C SER A 26 26.04 -22.33 23.53
N THR A 27 27.28 -22.21 23.05
CA THR A 27 27.60 -22.44 21.63
C THR A 27 27.71 -23.94 21.31
N LEU A 28 28.33 -24.73 22.18
CA LEU A 28 28.40 -26.19 22.01
C LEU A 28 27.04 -26.88 22.27
N ILE A 29 26.28 -26.40 23.26
CA ILE A 29 24.91 -26.90 23.53
C ILE A 29 24.00 -26.59 22.34
N ASN A 30 24.06 -25.38 21.76
CA ASN A 30 23.30 -25.05 20.55
C ASN A 30 23.72 -25.90 19.34
N HIS A 31 25.02 -26.20 19.16
CA HIS A 31 25.45 -27.04 18.05
C HIS A 31 25.00 -28.52 18.21
N PHE A 32 24.96 -29.04 19.44
CA PHE A 32 24.47 -30.39 19.74
C PHE A 32 22.93 -30.48 19.64
N ILE A 33 22.20 -29.45 20.10
CA ILE A 33 20.74 -29.35 19.93
C ILE A 33 20.37 -29.24 18.44
N LYS A 34 21.10 -28.43 17.66
CA LYS A 34 20.90 -28.29 16.21
C LYS A 34 21.07 -29.60 15.44
N ASN A 35 22.02 -30.45 15.82
CA ASN A 35 22.20 -31.76 15.18
C ASN A 35 21.24 -32.84 15.69
N LEU A 36 20.66 -32.68 16.90
CA LEU A 36 19.62 -33.57 17.43
C LEU A 36 18.26 -33.29 16.75
N ILE A 37 17.92 -32.00 16.54
CA ILE A 37 16.69 -31.55 15.85
C ILE A 37 16.67 -32.02 14.38
N LYS A 38 17.83 -31.98 13.69
CA LYS A 38 17.98 -32.49 12.30
C LYS A 38 17.70 -33.99 12.11
N LYS A 39 17.56 -34.77 13.19
CA LYS A 39 17.32 -36.23 13.12
C LYS A 39 15.93 -36.66 13.60
N LEU A 40 15.09 -35.72 14.04
CA LEU A 40 13.82 -35.99 14.73
C LEU A 40 12.58 -35.47 13.99
N ILE A 41 12.74 -34.93 12.77
CA ILE A 41 11.66 -34.35 11.95
C ILE A 41 11.57 -35.09 10.61
N SER A 42 10.42 -35.67 10.27
CA SER A 42 10.15 -36.37 9.01
C SER A 42 8.86 -35.83 8.35
N PRO A 43 8.89 -35.45 7.05
CA PRO A 43 7.69 -35.08 6.31
C PRO A 43 6.99 -36.33 5.73
N GLU A 44 5.67 -36.42 5.87
CA GLU A 44 4.82 -37.47 5.26
C GLU A 44 3.54 -36.83 4.66
N GLY A 45 3.06 -37.34 3.52
CA GLY A 45 1.83 -36.85 2.86
C GLY A 45 1.86 -36.94 1.32
N ALA A 46 0.68 -36.90 0.69
CA ALA A 46 0.53 -36.98 -0.77
C ALA A 46 1.22 -35.80 -1.50
N GLY A 47 1.41 -34.65 -0.83
CA GLY A 47 2.09 -33.46 -1.33
C GLY A 47 3.62 -33.52 -1.36
N VAL A 48 4.23 -34.64 -0.96
CA VAL A 48 5.69 -34.87 -1.10
C VAL A 48 5.98 -35.93 -2.17
N GLY A 49 4.94 -36.44 -2.85
CA GLY A 49 5.06 -37.34 -3.99
C GLY A 49 5.56 -36.63 -5.25
N PRO A 50 6.05 -37.34 -6.29
CA PRO A 50 6.66 -36.71 -7.46
C PRO A 50 5.66 -35.93 -8.35
N THR A 51 4.35 -36.17 -8.22
CA THR A 51 3.32 -35.56 -9.09
C THR A 51 2.03 -35.18 -8.36
N ILE A 52 1.43 -34.03 -8.71
CA ILE A 52 0.16 -33.48 -8.16
C ILE A 52 -0.79 -33.03 -9.29
N GLN A 53 -2.08 -32.81 -9.01
CA GLN A 53 -3.06 -32.30 -9.99
C GLN A 53 -3.25 -30.79 -9.86
N ILE A 54 -3.50 -30.12 -10.98
CA ILE A 54 -3.72 -28.67 -10.98
C ILE A 54 -5.12 -28.32 -10.45
N GLY A 55 -5.22 -27.27 -9.63
CA GLY A 55 -6.48 -26.78 -9.07
C GLY A 55 -6.98 -27.51 -7.82
N GLU A 56 -6.28 -28.54 -7.34
CA GLU A 56 -6.61 -29.27 -6.10
C GLU A 56 -5.66 -28.90 -4.94
N GLN A 57 -6.23 -28.71 -3.74
CA GLN A 57 -5.47 -28.39 -2.53
C GLN A 57 -4.74 -29.64 -2.03
N THR A 58 -3.43 -29.50 -1.86
CA THR A 58 -2.48 -30.58 -1.53
C THR A 58 -1.94 -30.38 -0.11
N LEU A 59 -1.77 -31.47 0.67
CA LEU A 59 -1.33 -31.46 2.07
C LEU A 59 0.06 -32.11 2.29
N ILE A 60 0.91 -31.47 3.10
CA ILE A 60 2.18 -31.97 3.64
C ILE A 60 2.14 -31.91 5.17
N THR A 61 2.36 -33.03 5.86
CA THR A 61 2.45 -33.06 7.33
C THR A 61 3.89 -33.16 7.80
N VAL A 62 4.28 -32.33 8.76
CA VAL A 62 5.62 -32.26 9.36
C VAL A 62 5.53 -32.64 10.83
N ASP A 63 6.10 -33.80 11.21
CA ASP A 63 6.15 -34.19 12.63
C ASP A 63 7.35 -33.52 13.33
N ALA A 64 7.07 -32.62 14.28
CA ALA A 64 8.08 -31.92 15.07
C ALA A 64 8.01 -32.28 16.58
N LYS A 65 7.25 -33.32 16.96
CA LYS A 65 6.94 -33.65 18.37
C LYS A 65 8.18 -33.82 19.25
N ALA A 66 9.25 -34.35 18.69
CA ALA A 66 10.51 -34.60 19.41
C ALA A 66 11.55 -33.47 19.27
N ALA A 67 11.27 -32.42 18.49
CA ALA A 67 12.23 -31.36 18.13
C ALA A 67 12.24 -30.13 19.06
N GLY A 68 11.27 -30.00 19.98
CA GLY A 68 11.14 -28.86 20.90
C GLY A 68 10.22 -27.74 20.37
N LYS A 69 10.23 -26.54 20.99
CA LYS A 69 9.40 -25.40 20.55
C LYS A 69 10.09 -24.62 19.42
N GLY A 70 9.44 -24.52 18.26
CA GLY A 70 9.92 -23.77 17.09
C GLY A 70 8.79 -23.57 16.07
N LYS A 71 8.85 -22.51 15.26
CA LYS A 71 7.85 -22.22 14.22
C LYS A 71 8.17 -22.99 12.93
N VAL A 72 7.22 -23.72 12.36
CA VAL A 72 7.32 -24.25 10.98
C VAL A 72 6.97 -23.14 10.00
N THR A 73 7.78 -22.95 8.97
CA THR A 73 7.50 -22.07 7.83
C THR A 73 7.72 -22.84 6.54
N CYS A 74 6.78 -22.76 5.61
CA CYS A 74 6.88 -23.35 4.28
C CYS A 74 6.79 -22.27 3.22
N SER A 75 7.57 -22.36 2.14
CA SER A 75 7.29 -21.65 0.90
C SER A 75 7.23 -22.62 -0.27
N VAL A 76 6.27 -22.40 -1.17
CA VAL A 76 6.08 -23.20 -2.39
C VAL A 76 6.27 -22.28 -3.58
N CYS A 77 7.33 -22.49 -4.36
CA CYS A 77 7.59 -21.69 -5.55
C CYS A 77 6.98 -22.39 -6.78
N THR A 78 6.24 -21.63 -7.59
CA THR A 78 5.79 -22.07 -8.92
C THR A 78 6.99 -22.25 -9.87
N PRO A 79 6.81 -22.91 -11.02
CA PRO A 79 7.87 -23.05 -12.03
C PRO A 79 8.44 -21.71 -12.54
N GLU A 80 7.68 -20.62 -12.40
CA GLU A 80 8.03 -19.24 -12.81
C GLU A 80 8.66 -18.42 -11.68
N GLY A 81 8.87 -19.02 -10.50
CA GLY A 81 9.55 -18.40 -9.36
C GLY A 81 8.67 -17.49 -8.50
N VAL A 82 7.35 -17.56 -8.66
CA VAL A 82 6.37 -16.86 -7.79
C VAL A 82 6.11 -17.74 -6.56
N GLU A 83 6.09 -17.18 -5.36
CA GLU A 83 5.68 -17.92 -4.16
C GLU A 83 4.16 -17.99 -4.09
N LEU A 84 3.63 -19.20 -3.93
CA LEU A 84 2.22 -19.45 -3.66
C LEU A 84 1.91 -19.19 -2.19
N ASP A 85 0.66 -18.83 -1.93
CA ASP A 85 0.14 -18.77 -0.57
C ASP A 85 0.05 -20.19 0.00
N VAL A 86 0.59 -20.38 1.21
CA VAL A 86 0.70 -21.67 1.89
C VAL A 86 0.13 -21.53 3.28
N ASP A 87 -0.90 -22.31 3.60
CA ASP A 87 -1.46 -22.35 4.95
C ASP A 87 -0.72 -23.39 5.79
N VAL A 88 -0.14 -22.96 6.91
CA VAL A 88 0.53 -23.83 7.87
C VAL A 88 -0.28 -23.87 9.16
N VAL A 89 -0.83 -25.05 9.47
CA VAL A 89 -1.65 -25.30 10.65
C VAL A 89 -0.84 -26.11 11.66
N GLU A 90 -0.69 -25.61 12.88
CA GLU A 90 -0.08 -26.36 13.98
C GLU A 90 -1.16 -27.21 14.67
N ASN A 91 -0.96 -28.52 14.68
CA ASN A 91 -1.85 -29.45 15.36
C ASN A 91 -1.51 -29.54 16.85
N GLU A 92 -2.52 -29.76 17.70
CA GLU A 92 -2.35 -29.83 19.15
C GLU A 92 -1.37 -30.92 19.62
N ASP A 93 -1.11 -31.91 18.76
CA ASP A 93 -0.22 -33.02 19.05
C ASP A 93 1.26 -32.73 18.78
N GLY A 94 1.61 -31.56 18.21
CA GLY A 94 2.98 -31.15 17.87
C GLY A 94 3.41 -31.46 16.42
N THR A 95 2.47 -31.85 15.54
CA THR A 95 2.67 -31.88 14.08
C THR A 95 2.20 -30.58 13.42
N PHE A 96 2.62 -30.35 12.17
CA PHE A 96 2.23 -29.20 11.37
C PHE A 96 1.75 -29.62 9.99
N ASP A 97 0.55 -29.22 9.62
CA ASP A 97 -0.08 -29.49 8.32
C ASP A 97 0.06 -28.28 7.40
N ILE A 98 0.58 -28.49 6.20
CA ILE A 98 0.87 -27.44 5.21
C ILE A 98 0.02 -27.69 3.97
N PHE A 99 -0.83 -26.73 3.62
CA PHE A 99 -1.73 -26.81 2.47
C PHE A 99 -1.32 -25.85 1.35
N TYR A 100 -1.31 -26.33 0.11
CA TYR A 100 -1.09 -25.49 -1.08
C TYR A 100 -1.79 -26.06 -2.32
N THR A 101 -2.22 -25.19 -3.23
CA THR A 101 -2.90 -25.59 -4.49
C THR A 101 -2.02 -25.21 -5.67
N ALA A 102 -1.72 -26.13 -6.58
CA ALA A 102 -0.97 -25.82 -7.80
C ALA A 102 -1.91 -25.23 -8.87
N PRO A 103 -1.83 -23.93 -9.19
CA PRO A 103 -2.76 -23.29 -10.13
C PRO A 103 -2.47 -23.66 -11.59
N GLN A 104 -1.27 -24.18 -11.87
CA GLN A 104 -0.82 -24.49 -13.23
C GLN A 104 0.10 -25.70 -13.30
N PRO A 105 0.14 -26.41 -14.44
CA PRO A 105 0.97 -27.59 -14.59
C PRO A 105 2.46 -27.21 -14.70
N GLY A 106 3.35 -27.94 -14.01
CA GLY A 106 4.80 -27.67 -14.00
C GLY A 106 5.50 -28.10 -12.71
N GLU A 107 6.82 -27.89 -12.62
CA GLU A 107 7.66 -28.27 -11.46
C GLU A 107 7.69 -27.19 -10.35
N TYR A 108 7.30 -27.56 -9.14
CA TYR A 108 7.24 -26.73 -7.94
C TYR A 108 8.37 -27.09 -6.98
N VAL A 109 8.95 -26.07 -6.33
CA VAL A 109 10.00 -26.25 -5.30
C VAL A 109 9.43 -25.87 -3.93
N ILE A 110 9.45 -26.80 -3.00
CA ILE A 110 8.84 -26.66 -1.67
C ILE A 110 9.92 -26.59 -0.60
N CYS A 111 10.01 -25.46 0.09
CA CYS A 111 11.00 -25.19 1.13
C CYS A 111 10.36 -25.18 2.52
N VAL A 112 10.47 -26.29 3.24
CA VAL A 112 10.03 -26.37 4.65
C VAL A 112 11.19 -26.11 5.61
N ARG A 113 10.96 -25.24 6.61
CA ARG A 113 11.90 -24.88 7.68
C ARG A 113 11.25 -24.98 9.06
N PHE A 114 12.03 -25.32 10.08
CA PHE A 114 11.61 -25.33 11.48
C PHE A 114 12.56 -24.45 12.31
N GLY A 115 12.03 -23.44 12.99
CA GLY A 115 12.83 -22.47 13.76
C GLY A 115 13.82 -21.65 12.92
N GLY A 116 13.50 -21.46 11.63
CA GLY A 116 14.32 -20.72 10.67
C GLY A 116 15.35 -21.56 9.87
N GLU A 117 15.48 -22.85 10.15
CA GLU A 117 16.45 -23.75 9.48
C GLU A 117 15.73 -24.83 8.65
N HIS A 118 16.31 -25.26 7.52
CA HIS A 118 15.70 -26.30 6.65
C HIS A 118 15.59 -27.65 7.38
N ILE A 119 14.42 -28.29 7.26
CA ILE A 119 14.22 -29.67 7.71
C ILE A 119 14.95 -30.64 6.77
N PRO A 120 15.21 -31.90 7.16
CA PRO A 120 15.86 -32.87 6.28
C PRO A 120 15.13 -33.03 4.93
N ASN A 121 15.89 -33.08 3.84
CA ASN A 121 15.43 -33.18 2.45
C ASN A 121 14.66 -31.96 1.89
N SER A 122 14.53 -30.87 2.65
CA SER A 122 14.08 -29.57 2.15
C SER A 122 15.27 -28.82 1.52
N PRO A 123 15.15 -28.28 0.29
CA PRO A 123 13.92 -28.18 -0.52
C PRO A 123 13.50 -29.46 -1.28
N PHE A 124 12.19 -29.67 -1.43
CA PHE A 124 11.55 -30.76 -2.21
C PHE A 124 11.14 -30.28 -3.62
N GLN A 125 11.02 -31.19 -4.60
CA GLN A 125 10.55 -30.88 -5.96
C GLN A 125 9.35 -31.76 -6.37
N VAL A 126 8.28 -31.17 -6.91
CA VAL A 126 7.00 -31.83 -7.22
C VAL A 126 6.41 -31.34 -8.55
N THR A 127 5.85 -32.20 -9.43
CA THR A 127 5.34 -31.80 -10.76
C THR A 127 3.81 -31.85 -10.91
N ALA A 128 3.15 -30.75 -11.32
CA ALA A 128 1.70 -30.68 -11.55
C ALA A 128 1.28 -31.00 -13.01
N LEU A 129 0.18 -31.75 -13.24
CA LEU A 129 -0.28 -32.22 -14.58
C LEU A 129 -1.75 -31.81 -14.91
N GLU A 130 -2.13 -31.81 -16.20
CA GLU A 130 -3.43 -31.32 -16.75
C GLU A 130 -4.21 -32.46 -17.49
N GLY A 131 -5.54 -32.57 -17.31
CA GLY A 131 -6.39 -33.67 -17.84
C GLY A 131 -7.09 -33.41 -19.20
N PRO A 132 -7.52 -34.44 -19.98
CA PRO A 132 -7.78 -34.29 -21.43
C PRO A 132 -9.23 -33.93 -21.83
N SER A 133 -9.36 -33.28 -22.99
CA SER A 133 -10.56 -32.74 -23.66
C SER A 133 -10.80 -33.36 -25.06
N ASP A 134 -12.05 -33.49 -25.54
CA ASP A 134 -12.32 -33.70 -26.98
C ASP A 134 -13.73 -33.29 -27.49
N GLN A 135 -13.79 -32.86 -28.76
CA GLN A 135 -14.95 -32.40 -29.56
C GLN A 135 -15.35 -33.45 -30.63
N LEU A 136 -16.65 -33.59 -30.99
CA LEU A 136 -17.24 -33.39 -32.35
C LEU A 136 -18.68 -33.98 -32.57
N MET A 137 -19.54 -33.13 -33.15
CA MET A 137 -20.68 -33.30 -34.10
C MET A 137 -21.46 -34.64 -34.32
N GLN A 138 -22.80 -34.51 -34.14
CA GLN A 138 -23.89 -34.62 -35.14
C GLN A 138 -24.72 -35.94 -35.32
N GLN A 139 -26.05 -35.73 -35.21
CA GLN A 139 -27.21 -36.31 -35.95
C GLN A 139 -28.10 -37.44 -35.36
N ARG A 140 -29.37 -37.02 -35.15
CA ARG A 140 -30.68 -37.59 -35.59
C ARG A 140 -31.52 -38.52 -34.67
N GLN A 141 -32.73 -37.99 -34.43
CA GLN A 141 -34.09 -38.62 -34.49
C GLN A 141 -34.66 -39.40 -33.29
N MET A 142 -35.61 -38.72 -32.61
CA MET A 142 -36.92 -39.14 -32.03
C MET A 142 -37.51 -40.51 -32.41
N PRO A 143 -38.54 -41.01 -31.68
CA PRO A 143 -38.80 -40.98 -30.23
C PRO A 143 -39.38 -42.34 -29.70
N GLN A 144 -40.00 -42.34 -28.51
CA GLN A 144 -41.36 -42.85 -28.22
C GLN A 144 -41.53 -43.93 -27.12
N TYR A 145 -42.43 -43.59 -26.17
CA TYR A 145 -43.44 -44.40 -25.44
C TYR A 145 -43.38 -44.62 -23.90
N TYR A 146 -44.58 -44.45 -23.34
CA TYR A 146 -45.15 -44.69 -22.00
C TYR A 146 -44.79 -46.06 -21.35
N ALA A 147 -44.82 -46.15 -20.01
CA ALA A 147 -45.90 -46.82 -19.25
C ALA A 147 -45.54 -47.14 -17.77
N GLN A 148 -46.60 -47.29 -16.98
CA GLN A 148 -46.66 -47.61 -15.54
C GLN A 148 -46.16 -49.03 -15.19
N GLN A 149 -45.50 -49.14 -14.01
CA GLN A 149 -45.44 -50.20 -12.96
C GLN A 149 -46.21 -51.55 -13.16
N PRO A 150 -45.91 -52.70 -12.46
CA PRO A 150 -44.79 -53.06 -11.54
C PRO A 150 -44.36 -54.59 -11.46
N TRP A 151 -43.38 -54.90 -10.58
CA TRP A 151 -42.92 -56.16 -9.91
C TRP A 151 -42.65 -57.52 -10.62
N ALA A 152 -41.43 -58.04 -10.35
CA ALA A 152 -40.86 -59.43 -10.38
C ALA A 152 -40.78 -60.14 -11.75
N THR A 153 -39.64 -60.65 -12.25
CA THR A 153 -38.62 -61.55 -11.67
C THR A 153 -37.33 -61.53 -12.52
N ASP A 154 -36.16 -61.34 -11.92
CA ASP A 154 -35.05 -62.33 -11.93
C ASP A 154 -33.95 -61.86 -10.95
N ARG A 155 -33.50 -62.75 -10.07
CA ARG A 155 -32.55 -62.47 -8.99
C ARG A 155 -31.13 -62.78 -9.47
N GLN A 156 -30.21 -61.83 -9.39
CA GLN A 156 -28.77 -62.12 -9.39
C GLN A 156 -28.14 -61.68 -8.04
N MET A 157 -27.57 -62.65 -7.34
CA MET A 157 -26.83 -62.48 -6.08
C MET A 157 -25.43 -61.88 -6.34
N GLY A 158 -25.08 -60.86 -5.56
CA GLY A 158 -23.71 -60.34 -5.44
C GLY A 158 -22.91 -61.01 -4.31
N MET A 159 -21.59 -61.07 -4.50
CA MET A 159 -20.63 -61.97 -3.86
C MET A 159 -20.22 -61.66 -2.41
N ASN A 160 -21.08 -61.04 -1.58
CA ASN A 160 -20.79 -60.80 -0.15
C ASN A 160 -21.97 -60.99 0.83
N GLY A 161 -23.09 -61.59 0.40
CA GLY A 161 -24.10 -62.07 1.34
C GLY A 161 -24.86 -61.00 2.15
N LEU A 162 -24.88 -59.74 1.70
CA LEU A 162 -25.75 -58.68 2.21
C LEU A 162 -26.73 -58.22 1.12
N ASP A 163 -28.00 -58.08 1.50
CA ASP A 163 -29.14 -57.83 0.62
C ASP A 163 -29.06 -56.41 0.02
N VAL A 164 -29.19 -56.27 -1.31
CA VAL A 164 -29.12 -54.97 -2.03
C VAL A 164 -30.40 -54.13 -1.83
N THR A 165 -31.30 -54.55 -0.95
CA THR A 165 -32.61 -53.94 -0.68
C THR A 165 -32.58 -52.85 0.40
N GLY A 166 -31.40 -52.51 0.93
CA GLY A 166 -31.26 -51.70 2.14
C GLY A 166 -30.84 -50.24 1.98
N LEU A 167 -30.56 -49.70 0.80
CA LEU A 167 -30.07 -48.30 0.67
C LEU A 167 -31.23 -47.30 0.58
N ARG A 168 -31.10 -46.15 1.27
CA ARG A 168 -32.14 -45.09 1.24
C ARG A 168 -32.21 -44.45 -0.16
N PRO A 169 -33.39 -44.38 -0.81
CA PRO A 169 -33.54 -43.68 -2.08
C PRO A 169 -33.35 -42.16 -1.88
N PHE A 170 -32.85 -41.50 -2.91
CA PHE A 170 -32.63 -40.06 -2.93
C PHE A 170 -33.66 -39.36 -3.81
N ASP A 171 -34.47 -38.50 -3.20
CA ASP A 171 -35.48 -37.68 -3.88
C ASP A 171 -35.26 -36.19 -3.53
N LEU A 172 -35.14 -35.31 -4.52
CA LEU A 172 -34.95 -33.87 -4.34
C LEU A 172 -35.83 -33.07 -5.32
N VAL A 173 -36.44 -31.98 -4.84
CA VAL A 173 -37.17 -31.03 -5.68
C VAL A 173 -36.41 -29.72 -5.73
N ILE A 174 -36.01 -29.30 -6.93
CA ILE A 174 -35.19 -28.11 -7.17
C ILE A 174 -36.07 -27.03 -7.82
N PRO A 175 -36.14 -25.80 -7.26
CA PRO A 175 -36.83 -24.68 -7.91
C PRO A 175 -36.06 -24.25 -9.16
N PHE A 176 -36.48 -24.72 -10.32
CA PHE A 176 -35.89 -24.38 -11.61
C PHE A 176 -36.95 -24.47 -12.71
N THR A 177 -37.15 -23.38 -13.45
CA THR A 177 -38.14 -23.34 -14.55
C THR A 177 -37.47 -23.65 -15.87
N ILE A 178 -37.83 -24.79 -16.47
CA ILE A 178 -37.34 -25.20 -17.79
C ILE A 178 -38.11 -24.42 -18.86
N GLN A 179 -37.45 -23.46 -19.52
CA GLN A 179 -38.10 -22.64 -20.56
C GLN A 179 -38.03 -23.30 -21.95
N LYS A 180 -36.85 -23.79 -22.36
CA LYS A 180 -36.56 -24.49 -23.63
C LYS A 180 -35.11 -25.01 -23.61
N GLY A 181 -34.91 -26.31 -23.45
CA GLY A 181 -33.58 -26.92 -23.35
C GLY A 181 -33.63 -28.35 -22.79
N GLU A 182 -32.50 -29.05 -22.78
CA GLU A 182 -32.36 -30.41 -22.21
C GLU A 182 -31.79 -30.34 -20.78
N ILE A 183 -32.46 -30.98 -19.82
CA ILE A 183 -31.92 -31.18 -18.48
C ILE A 183 -31.34 -32.60 -18.38
N THR A 184 -30.09 -32.70 -17.94
CA THR A 184 -29.33 -33.95 -17.82
C THR A 184 -28.81 -34.10 -16.40
N GLY A 185 -28.61 -35.35 -15.98
CA GLY A 185 -28.10 -35.70 -14.67
C GLY A 185 -27.10 -36.84 -14.75
N ASP A 186 -25.99 -36.75 -14.02
CA ASP A 186 -25.06 -37.85 -13.79
C ASP A 186 -24.74 -37.93 -12.28
N VAL A 187 -24.70 -39.15 -11.73
CA VAL A 187 -24.38 -39.43 -10.33
C VAL A 187 -23.07 -40.21 -10.27
N ARG A 188 -22.04 -39.62 -9.68
CA ARG A 188 -20.78 -40.28 -9.36
C ARG A 188 -20.90 -40.95 -7.99
N MET A 189 -20.77 -42.27 -7.97
CA MET A 189 -20.78 -43.10 -6.77
C MET A 189 -19.39 -43.09 -6.10
N PRO A 190 -19.27 -43.45 -4.81
CA PRO A 190 -17.99 -43.53 -4.10
C PRO A 190 -16.93 -44.39 -4.79
N SER A 191 -17.33 -45.44 -5.51
CA SER A 191 -16.42 -46.28 -6.30
C SER A 191 -15.81 -45.59 -7.54
N GLY A 192 -16.27 -44.38 -7.89
CA GLY A 192 -15.96 -43.69 -9.13
C GLY A 192 -16.85 -44.09 -10.31
N ASN A 193 -17.75 -45.07 -10.14
CA ASN A 193 -18.74 -45.42 -11.16
C ASN A 193 -19.76 -44.29 -11.33
N VAL A 194 -20.31 -44.15 -12.55
CA VAL A 194 -21.32 -43.13 -12.86
C VAL A 194 -22.65 -43.79 -13.23
N ALA A 195 -23.74 -43.31 -12.65
CA ALA A 195 -25.12 -43.70 -12.94
C ALA A 195 -25.98 -42.50 -13.31
N LYS A 196 -27.16 -42.70 -13.91
CA LYS A 196 -28.07 -41.61 -14.26
C LYS A 196 -29.24 -41.51 -13.27
N PRO A 197 -29.56 -40.31 -12.74
CA PRO A 197 -30.78 -40.10 -11.98
C PRO A 197 -31.98 -39.89 -12.90
N ASP A 198 -33.17 -40.11 -12.38
CA ASP A 198 -34.44 -39.80 -13.04
C ASP A 198 -34.82 -38.34 -12.75
N ILE A 199 -34.94 -37.52 -13.80
CA ILE A 199 -35.23 -36.08 -13.68
C ILE A 199 -36.56 -35.77 -14.37
N THR A 200 -37.49 -35.20 -13.63
CA THR A 200 -38.84 -34.85 -14.08
C THR A 200 -39.12 -33.36 -13.89
N ASP A 201 -39.49 -32.67 -14.97
CA ASP A 201 -40.05 -31.31 -14.90
C ASP A 201 -41.50 -31.36 -14.39
N ASN A 202 -41.76 -30.73 -13.25
CA ASN A 202 -43.09 -30.71 -12.63
C ASN A 202 -44.03 -29.68 -13.30
N LYS A 203 -43.50 -28.81 -14.18
CA LYS A 203 -44.25 -27.74 -14.90
C LYS A 203 -44.90 -26.69 -14.00
N ASP A 204 -44.52 -26.64 -12.74
CA ASP A 204 -44.92 -25.64 -11.75
C ASP A 204 -43.75 -24.70 -11.39
N GLY A 205 -42.66 -24.75 -12.17
CA GLY A 205 -41.42 -24.04 -11.92
C GLY A 205 -40.40 -24.81 -11.08
N THR A 206 -40.64 -26.10 -10.82
CA THR A 206 -39.70 -27.00 -10.13
C THR A 206 -39.36 -28.25 -10.95
N VAL A 207 -38.21 -28.85 -10.65
CA VAL A 207 -37.72 -30.12 -11.20
C VAL A 207 -37.55 -31.13 -10.07
N THR A 208 -38.15 -32.32 -10.21
CA THR A 208 -37.94 -33.46 -9.31
C THR A 208 -36.81 -34.34 -9.81
N VAL A 209 -35.90 -34.72 -8.92
CA VAL A 209 -34.77 -35.60 -9.19
C VAL A 209 -34.88 -36.81 -8.26
N LYS A 210 -34.82 -38.02 -8.82
CA LYS A 210 -34.88 -39.29 -8.10
C LYS A 210 -33.71 -40.18 -8.44
N TYR A 211 -33.12 -40.82 -7.45
CA TYR A 211 -32.03 -41.76 -7.64
C TYR A 211 -32.13 -42.91 -6.64
N ALA A 212 -31.92 -44.14 -7.12
CA ALA A 212 -31.87 -45.34 -6.30
C ALA A 212 -30.41 -45.78 -6.18
N PRO A 213 -29.73 -45.50 -5.06
CA PRO A 213 -28.32 -45.82 -4.90
C PRO A 213 -28.03 -47.31 -4.90
N THR A 214 -26.87 -47.69 -5.44
CA THR A 214 -26.35 -49.06 -5.38
C THR A 214 -25.16 -49.21 -4.43
N GLU A 215 -24.63 -48.09 -3.93
CA GLU A 215 -23.50 -48.02 -3.00
C GLU A 215 -23.85 -47.13 -1.81
N ALA A 216 -23.26 -47.39 -0.65
CA ALA A 216 -23.30 -46.49 0.51
C ALA A 216 -22.10 -45.55 0.46
N GLY A 217 -22.26 -44.31 0.93
CA GLY A 217 -21.21 -43.29 0.96
C GLY A 217 -21.60 -42.00 0.25
N LEU A 218 -20.63 -41.10 0.09
CA LEU A 218 -20.81 -39.79 -0.53
C LEU A 218 -20.97 -39.90 -2.05
N HIS A 219 -22.11 -39.49 -2.56
CA HIS A 219 -22.39 -39.40 -3.99
C HIS A 219 -22.36 -37.93 -4.42
N GLU A 220 -21.91 -37.69 -5.64
CA GLU A 220 -21.96 -36.37 -6.27
C GLU A 220 -22.86 -36.42 -7.49
N MET A 221 -23.80 -35.48 -7.60
CA MET A 221 -24.75 -35.41 -8.69
C MET A 221 -24.60 -34.10 -9.47
N ASP A 222 -24.29 -34.27 -10.74
CA ASP A 222 -24.16 -33.21 -11.73
C ASP A 222 -25.51 -33.05 -12.46
N ILE A 223 -26.28 -32.02 -12.15
CA ILE A 223 -27.50 -31.67 -12.90
C ILE A 223 -27.21 -30.45 -13.79
N LYS A 224 -27.44 -30.59 -15.10
CA LYS A 224 -27.12 -29.57 -16.10
C LYS A 224 -28.31 -29.28 -16.99
N TYR A 225 -28.61 -28.00 -17.22
CA TYR A 225 -29.56 -27.52 -18.22
C TYR A 225 -28.79 -26.90 -19.40
N ASP A 226 -28.97 -27.44 -20.61
CA ASP A 226 -28.22 -27.08 -21.82
C ASP A 226 -26.69 -27.11 -21.63
N GLY A 227 -26.21 -28.12 -20.89
CA GLY A 227 -24.79 -28.34 -20.62
C GLY A 227 -24.20 -27.45 -19.50
N ILE A 228 -24.99 -26.53 -18.95
CA ILE A 228 -24.60 -25.64 -17.86
C ILE A 228 -25.24 -26.13 -16.55
N HIS A 229 -24.50 -26.13 -15.44
CA HIS A 229 -25.06 -26.53 -14.16
C HIS A 229 -26.25 -25.64 -13.76
N ILE A 230 -27.35 -26.26 -13.33
CA ILE A 230 -28.44 -25.51 -12.72
C ILE A 230 -28.01 -24.94 -11.36
N PRO A 231 -28.63 -23.86 -10.86
CA PRO A 231 -28.37 -23.38 -9.50
C PRO A 231 -28.52 -24.51 -8.48
N GLY A 232 -27.48 -24.72 -7.66
CA GLY A 232 -27.43 -25.84 -6.71
C GLY A 232 -26.60 -27.04 -7.17
N SER A 233 -26.24 -27.14 -8.45
CA SER A 233 -25.41 -28.20 -9.03
C SER A 233 -23.94 -27.76 -9.22
N PRO A 234 -22.94 -28.65 -9.04
CA PRO A 234 -23.05 -30.03 -8.57
C PRO A 234 -23.50 -30.08 -7.09
N LEU A 235 -24.25 -31.11 -6.72
CA LEU A 235 -24.73 -31.34 -5.36
C LEU A 235 -24.18 -32.66 -4.80
N GLN A 236 -23.86 -32.67 -3.51
CA GLN A 236 -23.35 -33.85 -2.81
C GLN A 236 -24.40 -34.38 -1.83
N PHE A 237 -24.57 -35.70 -1.78
CA PHE A 237 -25.48 -36.34 -0.85
C PHE A 237 -24.90 -37.65 -0.33
N TYR A 238 -25.11 -37.92 0.95
CA TYR A 238 -24.63 -39.13 1.60
C TYR A 238 -25.73 -40.20 1.62
N VAL A 239 -25.38 -41.42 1.20
CA VAL A 239 -26.30 -42.57 1.21
C VAL A 239 -25.87 -43.53 2.31
N ASP A 240 -26.81 -43.90 3.19
CA ASP A 240 -26.62 -44.93 4.22
C ASP A 240 -27.66 -46.05 4.09
N TYR A 241 -27.40 -47.17 4.78
CA TYR A 241 -28.31 -48.31 4.89
C TYR A 241 -29.49 -47.96 5.82
N MET A 242 -30.70 -48.39 5.47
CA MET A 242 -31.94 -48.16 6.22
C MET A 242 -31.94 -48.77 7.63
N ASN A 243 -31.03 -49.70 7.92
CA ASN A 243 -30.84 -50.35 9.22
C ASN A 243 -29.35 -50.43 9.60
N SER A 244 -28.62 -49.30 9.54
CA SER A 244 -27.18 -49.27 9.84
C SER A 244 -26.86 -49.46 11.34
N GLY A 245 -27.86 -49.46 12.22
CA GLY A 245 -27.70 -49.64 13.68
C GLY A 245 -27.08 -48.45 14.40
N ASN A 246 -26.76 -47.37 13.68
CA ASN A 246 -26.15 -46.14 14.17
C ASN A 246 -27.06 -44.93 13.86
N VAL A 247 -26.85 -43.80 14.54
CA VAL A 247 -27.56 -42.55 14.24
C VAL A 247 -27.25 -42.09 12.82
N SER A 248 -28.29 -41.84 12.03
CA SER A 248 -28.17 -41.36 10.65
C SER A 248 -29.04 -40.12 10.41
N ALA A 249 -28.64 -39.25 9.49
CA ALA A 249 -29.44 -38.10 9.08
C ALA A 249 -29.70 -38.14 7.56
N TYR A 250 -30.91 -37.81 7.15
CA TYR A 250 -31.33 -37.80 5.76
C TYR A 250 -32.43 -36.75 5.50
N GLY A 251 -32.46 -36.20 4.29
CA GLY A 251 -33.49 -35.26 3.86
C GLY A 251 -32.94 -34.11 3.03
N PRO A 252 -33.80 -33.38 2.31
CA PRO A 252 -33.38 -32.37 1.35
C PRO A 252 -32.61 -31.21 2.00
N GLY A 253 -32.94 -30.87 3.25
CA GLY A 253 -32.26 -29.83 4.01
C GLY A 253 -30.78 -30.11 4.31
N LEU A 254 -30.28 -31.34 4.13
CA LEU A 254 -28.83 -31.62 4.27
C LEU A 254 -28.02 -31.24 3.02
N ILE A 255 -28.70 -30.86 1.93
CA ILE A 255 -28.15 -30.84 0.56
C ILE A 255 -28.51 -29.54 -0.16
N HIS A 256 -29.76 -29.08 -0.03
CA HIS A 256 -30.27 -27.91 -0.72
C HIS A 256 -31.38 -27.19 0.04
N GLY A 257 -31.52 -25.90 -0.21
CA GLY A 257 -32.63 -25.10 0.28
C GLY A 257 -32.76 -23.77 -0.46
N THR A 258 -33.79 -23.01 -0.13
CA THR A 258 -34.04 -21.69 -0.74
C THR A 258 -34.05 -20.63 0.36
N VAL A 259 -33.48 -19.47 0.08
CA VAL A 259 -33.52 -18.32 0.98
C VAL A 259 -34.96 -18.04 1.43
N ASN A 260 -35.14 -17.80 2.73
CA ASN A 260 -36.42 -17.55 3.40
C ASN A 260 -37.44 -18.71 3.32
N LYS A 261 -37.02 -19.92 2.97
CA LYS A 261 -37.84 -21.14 3.09
C LYS A 261 -37.21 -22.13 4.07
N PRO A 262 -38.01 -22.79 4.94
CA PRO A 262 -37.49 -23.81 5.84
C PRO A 262 -36.85 -24.97 5.05
N ALA A 263 -35.58 -25.26 5.35
CA ALA A 263 -34.85 -26.43 4.89
C ALA A 263 -34.96 -27.53 5.95
N VAL A 264 -35.49 -28.69 5.57
CA VAL A 264 -35.92 -29.74 6.51
C VAL A 264 -35.16 -31.05 6.25
N PHE A 265 -34.70 -31.70 7.31
CA PHE A 265 -34.15 -33.05 7.29
C PHE A 265 -34.57 -33.84 8.54
N THR A 266 -34.31 -35.15 8.54
CA THR A 266 -34.68 -36.06 9.62
C THR A 266 -33.44 -36.76 10.15
N VAL A 267 -33.35 -36.91 11.47
CA VAL A 267 -32.33 -37.69 12.18
C VAL A 267 -33.01 -38.94 12.75
N ASP A 268 -32.48 -40.11 12.44
CA ASP A 268 -32.96 -41.42 12.89
C ASP A 268 -32.07 -41.94 14.03
N THR A 269 -32.67 -42.20 15.18
CA THR A 269 -31.99 -42.64 16.41
C THR A 269 -32.54 -43.96 16.96
N LYS A 270 -33.39 -44.68 16.19
CA LYS A 270 -34.19 -45.83 16.69
C LYS A 270 -33.39 -46.94 17.36
N ASP A 271 -32.19 -47.22 16.86
CA ASP A 271 -31.31 -48.30 17.35
C ASP A 271 -30.09 -47.76 18.12
N ALA A 272 -30.02 -46.44 18.34
CA ALA A 272 -28.96 -45.82 19.12
C ALA A 272 -29.27 -45.93 20.63
N GLY A 273 -28.23 -46.04 21.46
CA GLY A 273 -28.40 -46.09 22.92
C GLY A 273 -28.99 -44.80 23.52
N GLU A 274 -28.99 -44.66 24.85
CA GLU A 274 -29.22 -43.35 25.45
C GLU A 274 -28.03 -42.43 25.15
N GLY A 275 -28.28 -41.24 24.59
CA GLY A 275 -27.23 -40.31 24.20
C GLY A 275 -27.74 -38.94 23.77
N GLY A 276 -26.86 -37.93 23.76
CA GLY A 276 -27.19 -36.55 23.43
C GLY A 276 -27.01 -36.23 21.95
N LEU A 277 -28.05 -35.67 21.30
CA LEU A 277 -27.99 -35.16 19.93
C LEU A 277 -27.65 -33.66 19.92
N SER A 278 -26.62 -33.27 19.18
CA SER A 278 -26.18 -31.88 19.02
C SER A 278 -26.21 -31.47 17.54
N LEU A 279 -26.76 -30.28 17.27
CA LEU A 279 -26.99 -29.75 15.93
C LEU A 279 -26.40 -28.34 15.84
N ALA A 280 -25.53 -28.11 14.86
CA ALA A 280 -25.03 -26.78 14.52
C ALA A 280 -25.10 -26.55 13.01
N ILE A 281 -25.44 -25.33 12.61
CA ILE A 281 -25.51 -24.94 11.20
C ILE A 281 -24.70 -23.66 11.04
N GLU A 282 -23.67 -23.75 10.20
CA GLU A 282 -22.70 -22.70 9.95
C GLU A 282 -22.78 -22.31 8.48
N GLY A 283 -22.91 -21.02 8.18
CA GLY A 283 -23.05 -20.56 6.80
C GLY A 283 -23.15 -19.04 6.70
N PRO A 284 -23.39 -18.51 5.49
CA PRO A 284 -23.45 -17.08 5.22
C PRO A 284 -24.40 -16.28 6.12
N SER A 285 -25.48 -16.91 6.62
CA SER A 285 -26.33 -16.34 7.65
C SER A 285 -26.42 -17.25 8.87
N LYS A 286 -26.63 -16.65 10.06
CA LYS A 286 -27.17 -17.40 11.19
C LYS A 286 -28.55 -17.94 10.81
N ALA A 287 -28.79 -19.23 11.02
CA ALA A 287 -30.07 -19.88 10.72
C ALA A 287 -30.78 -20.26 12.03
N ASP A 288 -32.07 -19.97 12.13
CA ASP A 288 -32.88 -20.43 13.26
C ASP A 288 -33.16 -21.93 13.08
N ILE A 289 -32.78 -22.74 14.07
CA ILE A 289 -32.92 -24.20 14.06
C ILE A 289 -34.08 -24.60 14.96
N SER A 290 -34.96 -25.45 14.45
CA SER A 290 -36.01 -26.12 15.21
C SER A 290 -35.88 -27.63 15.05
N CYS A 291 -36.12 -28.37 16.14
CA CYS A 291 -36.06 -29.83 16.18
C CYS A 291 -37.34 -30.35 16.84
N VAL A 292 -38.00 -31.29 16.19
CA VAL A 292 -39.27 -31.89 16.64
C VAL A 292 -39.08 -33.41 16.74
N ASP A 293 -39.27 -33.96 17.94
CA ASP A 293 -39.27 -35.41 18.15
C ASP A 293 -40.58 -36.02 17.62
N ASN A 294 -40.46 -37.00 16.71
CA ASN A 294 -41.60 -37.68 16.08
C ASN A 294 -42.16 -38.82 16.95
N GLN A 295 -41.57 -39.11 18.11
CA GLN A 295 -41.98 -40.16 19.07
C GLN A 295 -41.97 -41.58 18.51
N ASP A 296 -41.29 -41.79 17.39
CA ASP A 296 -41.09 -43.08 16.74
C ASP A 296 -39.60 -43.47 16.69
N GLY A 297 -38.75 -42.71 17.41
CA GLY A 297 -37.29 -42.80 17.41
C GLY A 297 -36.60 -41.94 16.35
N THR A 298 -37.32 -41.07 15.63
CA THR A 298 -36.75 -40.06 14.72
C THR A 298 -37.03 -38.62 15.19
N CYS A 299 -36.18 -37.67 14.77
CA CYS A 299 -36.34 -36.25 15.00
C CYS A 299 -36.35 -35.49 13.66
N THR A 300 -37.33 -34.61 13.46
CA THR A 300 -37.39 -33.70 12.31
C THR A 300 -36.70 -32.39 12.64
N VAL A 301 -35.66 -32.04 11.90
CA VAL A 301 -34.89 -30.80 12.04
C VAL A 301 -35.22 -29.86 10.88
N SER A 302 -35.52 -28.61 11.19
CA SER A 302 -35.80 -27.56 10.21
C SER A 302 -34.98 -26.32 10.54
N TYR A 303 -34.33 -25.74 9.53
CA TYR A 303 -33.63 -24.47 9.66
C TYR A 303 -34.02 -23.46 8.58
N LEU A 304 -33.97 -22.17 8.90
CA LEU A 304 -34.36 -21.10 7.99
C LEU A 304 -33.13 -20.28 7.54
N PRO A 305 -32.59 -20.51 6.33
CA PRO A 305 -31.50 -19.73 5.79
C PRO A 305 -32.02 -18.40 5.21
N VAL A 306 -31.37 -17.29 5.57
CA VAL A 306 -31.76 -15.95 5.09
C VAL A 306 -30.80 -15.36 4.05
N LEU A 307 -29.69 -16.06 3.76
CA LEU A 307 -28.73 -15.69 2.71
C LEU A 307 -28.41 -16.90 1.81
N PRO A 308 -28.12 -16.68 0.52
CA PRO A 308 -27.66 -17.74 -0.37
C PRO A 308 -26.19 -18.08 -0.12
N GLY A 309 -25.79 -19.29 -0.47
CA GLY A 309 -24.42 -19.82 -0.32
C GLY A 309 -24.40 -21.19 0.33
N ASP A 310 -23.20 -21.68 0.66
CA ASP A 310 -23.00 -23.03 1.17
C ASP A 310 -23.09 -23.03 2.71
N TYR A 311 -23.92 -23.92 3.26
CA TYR A 311 -24.13 -24.10 4.70
C TYR A 311 -23.60 -25.47 5.15
N SER A 312 -22.76 -25.49 6.17
CA SER A 312 -22.25 -26.67 6.85
C SER A 312 -23.18 -27.08 7.99
N ILE A 313 -23.67 -28.32 7.96
CA ILE A 313 -24.62 -28.86 8.94
C ILE A 313 -23.91 -29.95 9.74
N LEU A 314 -23.62 -29.61 11.00
CA LEU A 314 -22.97 -30.49 11.96
C LEU A 314 -24.04 -31.23 12.75
N VAL A 315 -23.98 -32.56 12.69
CA VAL A 315 -24.85 -33.45 13.45
C VAL A 315 -23.93 -34.36 14.26
N ARG A 316 -24.00 -34.23 15.59
CA ARG A 316 -23.22 -35.03 16.52
C ARG A 316 -24.12 -35.82 17.45
N TYR A 317 -23.72 -37.03 17.77
CA TYR A 317 -24.36 -37.88 18.75
C TYR A 317 -23.31 -38.33 19.78
N ASN A 318 -23.56 -38.09 21.07
CA ASN A 318 -22.57 -38.26 22.15
C ASN A 318 -21.23 -37.54 21.87
N ASP A 319 -21.33 -36.28 21.42
CA ASP A 319 -20.20 -35.42 21.07
C ASP A 319 -19.33 -35.89 19.88
N GLU A 320 -19.68 -37.00 19.23
CA GLU A 320 -19.03 -37.50 18.01
C GLU A 320 -19.86 -37.23 16.74
N HIS A 321 -19.21 -36.96 15.62
CA HIS A 321 -19.90 -36.74 14.33
C HIS A 321 -20.54 -38.04 13.82
N ILE A 322 -21.80 -37.95 13.39
CA ILE A 322 -22.47 -39.08 12.71
C ILE A 322 -21.90 -39.26 11.29
N PRO A 323 -22.01 -40.46 10.69
CA PRO A 323 -21.56 -40.69 9.32
C PRO A 323 -22.17 -39.70 8.32
N GLY A 324 -21.30 -38.98 7.60
CA GLY A 324 -21.67 -37.94 6.63
C GLY A 324 -21.68 -36.52 7.20
N SER A 325 -21.57 -36.33 8.52
CA SER A 325 -21.37 -35.00 9.11
C SER A 325 -19.88 -34.59 9.08
N PRO A 326 -19.54 -33.34 8.71
CA PRO A 326 -20.44 -32.25 8.33
C PRO A 326 -21.10 -32.44 6.94
N TYR A 327 -22.40 -32.20 6.85
CA TYR A 327 -23.13 -32.18 5.59
C TYR A 327 -23.05 -30.77 4.97
N SER A 328 -23.00 -30.69 3.63
CA SER A 328 -22.96 -29.40 2.92
C SER A 328 -24.27 -29.15 2.15
N ALA A 329 -25.03 -28.14 2.58
CA ALA A 329 -26.26 -27.73 1.94
C ALA A 329 -26.11 -26.43 1.15
N ARG A 330 -26.42 -26.44 -0.15
CA ARG A 330 -26.34 -25.26 -1.01
C ARG A 330 -27.66 -24.50 -1.03
N ILE A 331 -27.67 -23.26 -0.53
CA ILE A 331 -28.86 -22.40 -0.49
C ILE A 331 -28.87 -21.44 -1.67
N THR A 332 -29.95 -21.45 -2.46
CA THR A 332 -30.13 -20.56 -3.62
C THR A 332 -31.14 -19.45 -3.34
N GLY A 333 -30.96 -18.29 -3.98
CA GLY A 333 -31.88 -17.14 -3.92
C GLY A 333 -32.44 -16.78 -5.29
N ASP A 334 -33.49 -15.94 -5.33
CA ASP A 334 -34.09 -15.44 -6.58
C ASP A 334 -33.14 -14.40 -7.21
N ASP A 335 -32.96 -14.42 -8.55
CA ASP A 335 -31.94 -13.63 -9.28
C ASP A 335 -32.07 -12.10 -9.11
N SER A 336 -33.20 -11.63 -8.57
CA SER A 336 -33.39 -10.23 -8.18
C SER A 336 -32.57 -9.79 -6.95
N MET A 337 -32.00 -10.73 -6.19
CA MET A 337 -31.25 -10.48 -4.96
C MET A 337 -29.72 -10.54 -5.11
N ARG A 338 -29.19 -10.86 -6.30
CA ARG A 338 -27.73 -10.72 -6.59
C ARG A 338 -27.27 -9.25 -6.65
N MET A 339 -28.21 -8.30 -6.65
CA MET A 339 -27.94 -6.86 -6.71
C MET A 339 -28.15 -6.11 -5.38
N SER A 340 -28.55 -6.78 -4.30
CA SER A 340 -29.02 -6.12 -3.08
C SER A 340 -28.13 -6.31 -1.84
N GLN A 341 -26.84 -6.62 -1.98
CA GLN A 341 -25.90 -6.59 -0.85
C GLN A 341 -24.51 -6.05 -1.27
N LEU A 342 -24.38 -4.71 -1.29
CA LEU A 342 -23.10 -4.01 -1.34
C LEU A 342 -22.39 -4.09 0.03
N LYS A 343 -21.07 -4.34 0.04
CA LYS A 343 -20.23 -4.05 1.22
C LYS A 343 -19.98 -2.55 1.33
N VAL A 344 -20.47 -1.90 2.39
CA VAL A 344 -20.24 -0.46 2.62
C VAL A 344 -18.83 -0.25 3.21
N GLY A 345 -18.02 0.58 2.54
CA GLY A 345 -16.59 0.82 2.84
C GLY A 345 -15.63 0.28 1.75
N SER A 346 -16.12 -0.61 0.89
CA SER A 346 -15.48 -0.98 -0.37
C SER A 346 -16.20 -0.28 -1.51
N ALA A 347 -15.48 0.17 -2.55
CA ALA A 347 -16.15 0.70 -3.73
C ALA A 347 -17.01 -0.41 -4.33
N ALA A 348 -18.26 -0.11 -4.65
CA ALA A 348 -19.16 -1.07 -5.29
C ALA A 348 -18.49 -1.64 -6.56
N ASP A 349 -18.26 -2.93 -6.69
CA ASP A 349 -17.94 -3.51 -8.00
C ASP A 349 -19.22 -3.45 -8.84
N ILE A 350 -19.45 -2.31 -9.49
CA ILE A 350 -20.40 -2.24 -10.59
C ILE A 350 -19.56 -2.53 -11.83
N PRO A 351 -19.72 -3.70 -12.48
CA PRO A 351 -19.06 -3.96 -13.74
C PRO A 351 -19.64 -2.99 -14.78
N LEU A 352 -18.99 -1.84 -14.91
CA LEU A 352 -19.25 -0.87 -15.95
C LEU A 352 -18.22 -1.11 -17.03
N ASP A 353 -18.68 -1.65 -18.16
CA ASP A 353 -17.87 -1.88 -19.34
C ASP A 353 -17.54 -0.52 -19.99
N ILE A 354 -16.59 0.21 -19.40
CA ILE A 354 -16.18 1.55 -19.82
C ILE A 354 -14.65 1.57 -19.86
N GLY A 355 -14.08 1.77 -21.05
CA GLY A 355 -12.63 1.84 -21.24
C GLY A 355 -11.97 3.02 -20.51
N GLU A 356 -10.65 2.90 -20.32
CA GLU A 356 -9.71 3.69 -19.49
C GLU A 356 -9.70 5.23 -19.67
N PHE A 357 -10.56 5.83 -20.52
CA PHE A 357 -10.48 7.24 -20.92
C PHE A 357 -11.67 8.15 -20.49
N ASP A 358 -12.64 7.69 -19.70
CA ASP A 358 -13.90 8.45 -19.46
C ASP A 358 -14.23 8.85 -18.01
N LEU A 359 -13.32 8.71 -17.05
CA LEU A 359 -13.60 9.02 -15.62
C LEU A 359 -13.99 10.48 -15.35
N SER A 360 -13.45 11.44 -16.11
CA SER A 360 -13.75 12.87 -15.93
C SER A 360 -15.13 13.28 -16.50
N GLN A 361 -15.86 12.39 -17.16
CA GLN A 361 -17.16 12.66 -17.80
C GLN A 361 -18.35 12.02 -17.07
N LEU A 362 -18.09 11.27 -15.98
CA LEU A 362 -19.09 10.59 -15.17
C LEU A 362 -19.41 11.38 -13.89
N THR A 363 -20.69 11.46 -13.53
CA THR A 363 -21.17 12.02 -12.26
C THR A 363 -22.02 10.99 -11.53
N ALA A 364 -21.87 10.90 -10.20
CA ALA A 364 -22.65 9.99 -9.37
C ALA A 364 -23.34 10.75 -8.22
N SER A 365 -24.60 10.44 -7.96
CA SER A 365 -25.39 10.97 -6.84
C SER A 365 -26.29 9.90 -6.23
N LEU A 366 -26.46 9.93 -4.91
CA LEU A 366 -27.37 9.09 -4.13
C LEU A 366 -28.66 9.87 -3.87
N THR A 367 -29.82 9.30 -4.17
CA THR A 367 -31.11 9.79 -3.68
C THR A 367 -31.51 8.95 -2.48
N THR A 368 -31.67 9.58 -1.31
CA THR A 368 -32.10 8.91 -0.08
C THR A 368 -33.61 8.60 -0.12
N PRO A 369 -34.13 7.71 0.76
CA PRO A 369 -35.55 7.44 0.91
C PRO A 369 -36.38 8.71 1.17
N SER A 370 -35.80 9.71 1.84
CA SER A 370 -36.42 11.02 2.04
C SER A 370 -36.48 11.91 0.78
N GLY A 371 -35.95 11.43 -0.35
CA GLY A 371 -35.85 12.17 -1.61
C GLY A 371 -34.71 13.19 -1.66
N ARG A 372 -33.73 13.12 -0.74
CA ARG A 372 -32.59 14.04 -0.71
C ARG A 372 -31.50 13.53 -1.63
N GLU A 373 -30.94 14.40 -2.47
CA GLU A 373 -29.85 14.03 -3.38
C GLU A 373 -28.48 14.43 -2.77
N GLU A 374 -27.58 13.45 -2.60
CA GLU A 374 -26.23 13.62 -2.07
C GLU A 374 -25.18 13.19 -3.12
N PRO A 375 -24.06 13.92 -3.29
CA PRO A 375 -23.02 13.53 -4.25
C PRO A 375 -22.27 12.27 -3.79
N CYS A 376 -22.01 11.34 -4.71
CA CYS A 376 -21.22 10.13 -4.45
C CYS A 376 -19.83 10.22 -5.06
N LEU A 377 -18.85 9.59 -4.42
CA LEU A 377 -17.50 9.47 -4.96
C LEU A 377 -17.40 8.23 -5.87
N LEU A 378 -16.78 8.41 -7.04
CA LEU A 378 -16.40 7.33 -7.97
C LEU A 378 -14.92 6.96 -7.76
N LYS A 379 -14.59 5.67 -7.70
CA LYS A 379 -13.22 5.15 -7.51
C LYS A 379 -12.92 4.03 -8.51
N MET A 380 -11.68 3.95 -9.00
CA MET A 380 -11.20 2.83 -9.82
C MET A 380 -10.76 1.67 -8.91
N LEU A 381 -11.21 0.46 -9.21
CA LEU A 381 -10.91 -0.78 -8.48
C LEU A 381 -9.72 -1.53 -9.11
N ARG A 382 -9.08 -2.44 -8.35
CA ARG A 382 -7.83 -3.14 -8.75
C ARG A 382 -7.99 -4.06 -9.97
N ASN A 383 -9.24 -4.35 -10.34
CA ASN A 383 -9.67 -5.11 -11.51
C ASN A 383 -9.95 -4.23 -12.76
N GLY A 384 -9.79 -2.91 -12.67
CA GLY A 384 -10.09 -1.96 -13.74
C GLY A 384 -11.54 -1.48 -13.81
N HIS A 385 -12.42 -1.89 -12.88
CA HIS A 385 -13.82 -1.43 -12.81
C HIS A 385 -13.99 -0.11 -12.03
N VAL A 386 -15.14 0.54 -12.20
CA VAL A 386 -15.49 1.78 -11.49
C VAL A 386 -16.49 1.47 -10.36
N GLY A 387 -16.14 1.84 -9.13
CA GLY A 387 -17.00 1.69 -7.98
C GLY A 387 -17.50 2.97 -7.34
N VAL A 388 -18.64 2.86 -6.65
CA VAL A 388 -19.33 3.95 -5.95
C VAL A 388 -19.21 3.76 -4.45
N SER A 389 -18.90 4.82 -3.70
CA SER A 389 -18.79 4.79 -2.23
C SER A 389 -19.73 5.82 -1.58
N PHE A 390 -20.50 5.40 -0.57
CA PHE A 390 -21.35 6.28 0.25
C PHE A 390 -21.57 5.66 1.66
N VAL A 391 -22.02 6.48 2.63
CA VAL A 391 -22.34 6.04 4.00
C VAL A 391 -23.84 6.18 4.22
N PRO A 392 -24.58 5.09 4.49
CA PRO A 392 -26.03 5.15 4.67
C PRO A 392 -26.42 5.84 5.97
N LYS A 393 -27.41 6.74 5.91
CA LYS A 393 -27.94 7.49 7.07
C LYS A 393 -29.41 7.24 7.35
N GLU A 394 -30.12 6.68 6.39
CA GLU A 394 -31.55 6.40 6.47
C GLU A 394 -31.79 4.91 6.21
N ILE A 395 -32.89 4.38 6.74
CA ILE A 395 -33.36 3.03 6.43
C ILE A 395 -34.23 3.14 5.18
N GLY A 396 -34.08 2.21 4.24
CA GLY A 396 -34.96 2.08 3.09
C GLY A 396 -34.24 2.21 1.75
N GLU A 397 -35.05 2.47 0.72
CA GLU A 397 -34.61 2.49 -0.67
C GLU A 397 -33.78 3.74 -1.00
N HIS A 398 -32.51 3.54 -1.33
CA HIS A 398 -31.64 4.58 -1.87
C HIS A 398 -31.41 4.34 -3.36
N LEU A 399 -31.40 5.40 -4.16
CA LEU A 399 -31.19 5.32 -5.61
C LEU A 399 -29.83 5.91 -5.98
N VAL A 400 -28.91 5.10 -6.47
CA VAL A 400 -27.62 5.56 -6.99
C VAL A 400 -27.78 5.93 -8.46
N ASN A 401 -27.70 7.22 -8.74
CA ASN A 401 -27.73 7.81 -10.06
C ASN A 401 -26.30 7.93 -10.58
N ILE A 402 -25.98 7.30 -11.71
CA ILE A 402 -24.70 7.44 -12.40
C ILE A 402 -25.02 7.97 -13.79
N LYS A 403 -24.46 9.14 -14.12
CA LYS A 403 -24.73 9.86 -15.36
C LYS A 403 -23.42 10.11 -16.11
N LYS A 404 -23.44 9.87 -17.42
CA LYS A 404 -22.39 10.29 -18.35
C LYS A 404 -22.92 11.46 -19.17
N ASN A 405 -22.23 12.61 -19.16
CA ASN A 405 -22.68 13.81 -19.88
C ASN A 405 -24.15 14.19 -19.59
N GLY A 406 -24.58 14.01 -18.33
CA GLY A 406 -25.94 14.32 -17.85
C GLY A 406 -27.03 13.28 -18.14
N ARG A 407 -26.70 12.14 -18.79
CA ARG A 407 -27.65 11.04 -19.04
C ARG A 407 -27.29 9.79 -18.25
N HIS A 408 -28.30 9.06 -17.76
CA HIS A 408 -28.08 7.80 -17.04
C HIS A 408 -27.38 6.77 -17.93
N ILE A 409 -26.41 6.07 -17.34
CA ILE A 409 -25.78 4.91 -17.97
C ILE A 409 -26.71 3.68 -17.87
N PRO A 410 -26.47 2.61 -18.68
CA PRO A 410 -27.17 1.34 -18.50
C PRO A 410 -27.08 0.86 -17.04
N SER A 411 -28.18 0.33 -16.52
CA SER A 411 -28.34 -0.09 -15.11
C SER A 411 -28.48 1.04 -14.08
N SER A 412 -28.53 2.32 -14.47
CA SER A 412 -28.84 3.44 -13.57
C SER A 412 -30.26 4.01 -13.80
N PRO A 413 -31.02 4.41 -12.75
CA PRO A 413 -30.67 4.39 -11.32
C PRO A 413 -30.57 2.98 -10.74
N ILE A 414 -29.59 2.77 -9.86
CA ILE A 414 -29.37 1.50 -9.16
C ILE A 414 -30.06 1.60 -7.79
N THR A 415 -30.97 0.69 -7.50
CA THR A 415 -31.64 0.62 -6.20
C THR A 415 -30.77 -0.11 -5.17
N VAL A 416 -30.54 0.53 -4.03
CA VAL A 416 -29.83 -0.03 -2.87
C VAL A 416 -30.77 0.02 -1.66
N MET A 417 -31.13 -1.15 -1.14
CA MET A 417 -31.95 -1.26 0.07
C MET A 417 -31.05 -1.31 1.29
N ILE A 418 -31.24 -0.37 2.22
CA ILE A 418 -30.52 -0.35 3.50
C ILE A 418 -31.45 -0.77 4.62
N SER A 419 -31.04 -1.79 5.36
CA SER A 419 -31.73 -2.34 6.53
C SER A 419 -31.26 -1.69 7.84
N GLN A 420 -32.04 -1.86 8.90
CA GLN A 420 -31.73 -1.28 10.21
C GLN A 420 -30.42 -1.84 10.82
N SER A 421 -30.06 -3.09 10.49
CA SER A 421 -28.81 -3.74 10.91
C SER A 421 -27.56 -3.21 10.22
N GLU A 422 -27.73 -2.44 9.14
CA GLU A 422 -26.64 -1.88 8.33
C GLU A 422 -26.34 -0.43 8.70
N ILE A 423 -27.11 0.18 9.60
CA ILE A 423 -26.79 1.50 10.15
C ILE A 423 -25.83 1.33 11.32
N GLY A 424 -24.75 2.10 11.31
CA GLY A 424 -23.73 2.07 12.35
C GLY A 424 -24.30 2.38 13.74
N ASP A 425 -24.12 1.44 14.65
CA ASP A 425 -24.48 1.50 16.06
C ASP A 425 -23.21 1.64 16.89
N ALA A 426 -22.91 2.88 17.30
CA ALA A 426 -21.73 3.19 18.11
C ALA A 426 -21.69 2.41 19.43
N SER A 427 -22.84 1.99 19.98
CA SER A 427 -22.92 1.28 21.26
C SER A 427 -22.30 -0.11 21.22
N ARG A 428 -22.08 -0.65 20.03
CA ARG A 428 -21.50 -1.97 19.80
C ARG A 428 -20.01 -1.93 19.47
N VAL A 429 -19.43 -0.74 19.28
CA VAL A 429 -17.99 -0.57 19.12
C VAL A 429 -17.30 -0.84 20.46
N ARG A 430 -16.26 -1.67 20.45
CA ARG A 430 -15.48 -1.99 21.64
C ARG A 430 -14.09 -1.38 21.49
N VAL A 431 -13.62 -0.67 22.51
CA VAL A 431 -12.30 -0.04 22.51
C VAL A 431 -11.50 -0.59 23.68
N SER A 432 -10.27 -1.01 23.44
CA SER A 432 -9.40 -1.57 24.48
C SER A 432 -7.92 -1.29 24.22
N GLY A 433 -7.13 -1.09 25.27
CA GLY A 433 -5.69 -0.84 25.16
C GLY A 433 -5.18 0.08 26.26
N GLN A 434 -3.90 -0.06 26.61
CA GLN A 434 -3.27 0.71 27.68
C GLN A 434 -3.28 2.22 27.38
N GLY A 435 -3.13 2.57 26.09
CA GLY A 435 -3.16 3.95 25.59
C GLY A 435 -4.49 4.69 25.77
N LEU A 436 -5.54 4.05 26.28
CA LEU A 436 -6.81 4.71 26.67
C LEU A 436 -6.83 5.19 28.12
N SER A 437 -5.79 4.88 28.91
CA SER A 437 -5.77 5.13 30.35
C SER A 437 -4.49 5.82 30.83
N GLU A 438 -3.34 5.35 30.37
CA GLU A 438 -2.03 5.92 30.70
C GLU A 438 -1.11 5.92 29.49
N ALA A 439 -0.22 6.91 29.45
CA ALA A 439 0.83 7.01 28.45
C ALA A 439 2.01 7.79 29.01
N ARG A 440 3.12 7.80 28.27
CA ARG A 440 4.34 8.54 28.62
C ARG A 440 4.75 9.46 27.50
N THR A 441 5.35 10.60 27.86
CA THR A 441 5.88 11.53 26.87
C THR A 441 6.98 10.86 26.05
N PHE A 442 6.94 11.04 24.73
CA PHE A 442 7.86 10.48 23.74
C PHE A 442 7.86 8.94 23.61
N GLU A 443 6.92 8.24 24.26
CA GLU A 443 6.70 6.80 24.08
C GLU A 443 5.41 6.56 23.26
N PRO A 444 5.40 5.62 22.31
CA PRO A 444 4.19 5.27 21.57
C PRO A 444 3.17 4.60 22.51
N ALA A 445 1.94 5.11 22.48
CA ALA A 445 0.79 4.57 23.20
C ALA A 445 -0.21 3.96 22.22
N GLU A 446 -0.71 2.77 22.55
CA GLU A 446 -1.46 1.93 21.62
C GLU A 446 -2.83 1.56 22.19
N PHE A 447 -3.85 1.50 21.32
CA PHE A 447 -5.14 0.88 21.61
C PHE A 447 -5.81 0.35 20.34
N ILE A 448 -6.81 -0.51 20.50
CA ILE A 448 -7.52 -1.20 19.44
C ILE A 448 -9.00 -0.81 19.49
N ILE A 449 -9.58 -0.54 18.32
CA ILE A 449 -11.01 -0.30 18.09
C ILE A 449 -11.57 -1.49 17.33
N ASP A 450 -12.54 -2.18 17.92
CA ASP A 450 -13.24 -3.32 17.33
C ASP A 450 -14.63 -2.87 16.88
N THR A 451 -14.85 -2.87 15.56
CA THR A 451 -16.10 -2.42 14.93
C THR A 451 -16.93 -3.57 14.35
N ARG A 452 -16.52 -4.82 14.55
CA ARG A 452 -17.12 -6.00 13.88
C ARG A 452 -18.62 -6.13 14.10
N ASP A 453 -19.09 -5.79 15.30
CA ASP A 453 -20.50 -5.90 15.67
C ASP A 453 -21.29 -4.58 15.51
N ALA A 454 -20.64 -3.51 15.04
CA ALA A 454 -21.17 -2.15 15.08
C ALA A 454 -21.98 -1.73 13.85
N GLY A 455 -22.10 -2.55 12.81
CA GLY A 455 -22.75 -2.14 11.56
C GLY A 455 -21.93 -1.11 10.78
N TYR A 456 -22.51 -0.41 9.81
CA TYR A 456 -21.75 0.49 8.94
C TYR A 456 -21.79 1.95 9.40
N GLY A 457 -20.63 2.48 9.79
CA GLY A 457 -20.48 3.85 10.28
C GLY A 457 -19.07 4.39 10.03
N GLY A 458 -18.96 5.69 9.82
CA GLY A 458 -17.65 6.35 9.78
C GLY A 458 -17.02 6.37 11.17
N LEU A 459 -15.76 5.91 11.27
CA LEU A 459 -14.96 6.04 12.48
C LEU A 459 -14.25 7.40 12.48
N SER A 460 -14.40 8.15 13.58
CA SER A 460 -13.75 9.44 13.79
C SER A 460 -13.01 9.42 15.11
N LEU A 461 -11.75 9.83 15.06
CA LEU A 461 -10.85 9.84 16.20
C LEU A 461 -10.22 11.23 16.33
N SER A 462 -10.26 11.80 17.54
CA SER A 462 -9.45 12.97 17.88
C SER A 462 -8.82 12.81 19.25
N ILE A 463 -7.60 13.33 19.41
CA ILE A 463 -6.90 13.37 20.68
C ILE A 463 -6.58 14.82 20.97
N GLU A 464 -7.12 15.33 22.07
CA GLU A 464 -6.97 16.71 22.51
C GLU A 464 -6.20 16.72 23.83
N GLY A 465 -5.15 17.53 23.93
CA GLY A 465 -4.36 17.61 25.16
C GLY A 465 -3.34 18.74 25.11
N PRO A 466 -2.41 18.77 26.08
CA PRO A 466 -1.35 19.77 26.18
C PRO A 466 -0.53 19.94 24.89
N SER A 467 -0.18 18.83 24.22
CA SER A 467 0.48 18.86 22.90
C SER A 467 -0.40 18.27 21.79
N LYS A 468 -0.12 18.64 20.54
CA LYS A 468 -0.63 17.91 19.37
C LYS A 468 0.08 16.56 19.28
N VAL A 469 -0.67 15.53 18.90
CA VAL A 469 -0.15 14.17 18.74
C VAL A 469 -0.48 13.68 17.34
N ASP A 470 0.49 13.02 16.73
CA ASP A 470 0.25 12.28 15.49
C ASP A 470 -0.47 10.99 15.83
N ILE A 471 -1.51 10.68 15.06
CA ILE A 471 -2.34 9.50 15.22
C ILE A 471 -2.10 8.62 14.00
N ASN A 472 -1.56 7.43 14.23
CA ASN A 472 -1.44 6.40 13.21
C ASN A 472 -2.55 5.36 13.40
N THR A 473 -3.21 4.97 12.32
CA THR A 473 -4.28 3.97 12.31
C THR A 473 -3.95 2.88 11.31
N GLU A 474 -3.96 1.63 11.75
CA GLU A 474 -3.66 0.44 10.95
C GLU A 474 -4.85 -0.51 11.03
N ASP A 475 -5.51 -0.75 9.90
CA ASP A 475 -6.57 -1.75 9.81
C ASP A 475 -5.95 -3.15 9.84
N GLN A 476 -6.36 -3.93 10.84
CA GLN A 476 -6.02 -5.34 10.94
C GLN A 476 -7.10 -6.08 10.12
N GLU A 477 -6.69 -6.96 9.20
CA GLU A 477 -7.59 -7.64 8.24
C GLU A 477 -8.70 -8.50 8.90
N ASP A 478 -8.70 -8.59 10.23
CA ASP A 478 -9.71 -9.21 11.08
C ASP A 478 -10.90 -8.30 11.42
N GLY A 479 -10.94 -7.05 10.93
CA GLY A 479 -12.02 -6.09 11.18
C GLY A 479 -11.83 -5.23 12.44
N THR A 480 -10.61 -5.23 13.00
CA THR A 480 -10.21 -4.32 14.07
C THR A 480 -9.24 -3.24 13.55
N CYS A 481 -9.22 -2.08 14.19
CA CYS A 481 -8.34 -0.96 13.85
C CYS A 481 -7.38 -0.70 15.00
N LYS A 482 -6.07 -0.85 14.75
CA LYS A 482 -5.02 -0.53 15.71
C LYS A 482 -4.67 0.95 15.61
N VAL A 483 -4.67 1.65 16.74
CA VAL A 483 -4.36 3.07 16.84
C VAL A 483 -3.10 3.26 17.67
N THR A 484 -2.15 4.04 17.16
CA THR A 484 -0.93 4.43 17.87
C THR A 484 -0.79 5.95 17.89
N TYR A 485 -0.44 6.53 19.04
CA TYR A 485 -0.14 7.96 19.16
C TYR A 485 1.02 8.20 20.13
N CYS A 486 1.73 9.32 19.97
CA CYS A 486 2.89 9.65 20.82
C CYS A 486 2.75 11.06 21.40
N PRO A 487 2.41 11.22 22.70
CA PRO A 487 2.29 12.53 23.33
C PRO A 487 3.66 13.14 23.63
N THR A 488 3.79 14.46 23.47
CA THR A 488 5.09 15.16 23.67
C THR A 488 5.12 16.10 24.89
N GLU A 489 3.96 16.32 25.51
CA GLU A 489 3.83 17.06 26.77
C GLU A 489 3.06 16.25 27.81
N PRO A 490 3.46 16.29 29.09
CA PRO A 490 2.74 15.61 30.16
C PRO A 490 1.43 16.34 30.48
N GLY A 491 0.43 15.59 30.92
CA GLY A 491 -0.86 16.13 31.30
C GLY A 491 -2.01 15.21 30.87
N ASN A 492 -3.23 15.72 30.94
CA ASN A 492 -4.42 14.94 30.63
C ASN A 492 -4.78 15.12 29.16
N TYR A 493 -4.86 14.01 28.43
CA TYR A 493 -5.32 13.97 27.06
C TYR A 493 -6.74 13.39 27.03
N ILE A 494 -7.56 13.90 26.14
CA ILE A 494 -8.95 13.50 25.92
C ILE A 494 -9.00 12.84 24.54
N ILE A 495 -9.22 11.54 24.53
CA ILE A 495 -9.43 10.77 23.30
C ILE A 495 -10.93 10.69 23.03
N ASN A 496 -11.36 11.32 21.94
CA ASN A 496 -12.71 11.25 21.43
C ASN A 496 -12.77 10.21 20.33
N ILE A 497 -13.62 9.20 20.51
CA ILE A 497 -13.88 8.16 19.51
C ILE A 497 -15.37 8.21 19.19
N LYS A 498 -15.67 8.40 17.91
CA LYS A 498 -17.03 8.41 17.39
C LYS A 498 -17.16 7.38 16.28
N PHE A 499 -18.32 6.76 16.21
CA PHE A 499 -18.72 5.86 15.16
C PHE A 499 -20.11 6.27 14.66
N ALA A 500 -20.30 6.41 13.35
CA ALA A 500 -21.53 6.95 12.77
C ALA A 500 -21.98 8.28 13.42
N ASP A 501 -21.02 9.19 13.61
CA ASP A 501 -21.19 10.51 14.27
C ASP A 501 -21.62 10.47 15.75
N GLN A 502 -21.68 9.29 16.38
CA GLN A 502 -22.03 9.11 17.80
C GLN A 502 -20.84 8.63 18.63
N HIS A 503 -20.74 9.03 19.90
CA HIS A 503 -19.66 8.55 20.78
C HIS A 503 -19.80 7.06 21.08
N VAL A 504 -18.67 6.35 20.98
CA VAL A 504 -18.61 4.93 21.38
C VAL A 504 -18.62 4.81 22.91
N PRO A 505 -19.03 3.65 23.48
CA PRO A 505 -19.00 3.41 24.92
C PRO A 505 -17.64 3.73 25.54
N GLY A 506 -17.66 4.54 26.60
CA GLY A 506 -16.44 4.99 27.31
C GLY A 506 -15.80 6.26 26.74
N SER A 507 -16.13 6.66 25.51
CA SER A 507 -15.68 7.95 24.99
C SER A 507 -16.44 9.11 25.66
N ALA A 508 -15.79 10.24 25.97
CA ALA A 508 -14.37 10.52 25.80
C ALA A 508 -13.49 9.87 26.89
N PHE A 509 -12.34 9.32 26.48
CA PHE A 509 -11.38 8.70 27.39
C PHE A 509 -10.40 9.76 27.88
N THR A 510 -10.17 9.82 29.20
CA THR A 510 -9.13 10.68 29.77
C THR A 510 -7.88 9.86 30.03
N VAL A 511 -6.82 10.17 29.31
CA VAL A 511 -5.51 9.53 29.44
C VAL A 511 -4.59 10.42 30.25
N LYS A 512 -3.98 9.85 31.30
CA LYS A 512 -2.95 10.55 32.06
C LYS A 512 -1.58 10.29 31.43
N VAL A 513 -1.00 11.33 30.82
CA VAL A 513 0.36 11.27 30.27
C VAL A 513 1.35 11.76 31.31
N THR A 514 2.39 10.95 31.56
CA THR A 514 3.48 11.24 32.51
C THR A 514 4.83 11.34 31.81
N GLY A 515 5.82 11.95 32.46
CA GLY A 515 7.17 12.14 31.89
C GLY A 515 7.54 13.61 31.76
N GLU A 516 8.74 13.89 31.26
CA GLU A 516 9.19 15.25 30.97
C GLU A 516 8.70 15.65 29.57
N GLY A 517 8.15 16.86 29.44
CA GLY A 517 7.71 17.39 28.14
C GLY A 517 8.89 17.91 27.33
N ARG A 518 8.60 18.45 26.14
CA ARG A 518 9.62 19.14 25.34
C ARG A 518 10.33 20.22 26.17
N MET A 519 11.66 20.15 26.18
CA MET A 519 12.52 21.13 26.82
C MET A 519 12.68 22.30 25.87
N LYS A 520 12.31 23.50 26.32
CA LYS A 520 12.40 24.73 25.53
C LYS A 520 13.47 25.66 26.09
N GLU A 521 14.44 26.02 25.27
CA GLU A 521 15.35 27.13 25.54
C GLU A 521 15.06 28.28 24.57
N SER A 522 15.17 29.53 25.02
CA SER A 522 14.95 30.67 24.14
C SER A 522 15.84 31.87 24.47
N ILE A 523 16.20 32.61 23.42
CA ILE A 523 16.89 33.89 23.51
C ILE A 523 16.10 34.95 22.76
N THR A 524 16.00 36.15 23.32
CA THR A 524 15.38 37.31 22.65
C THR A 524 16.34 38.50 22.67
N ARG A 525 16.57 39.09 21.49
CA ARG A 525 17.51 40.21 21.29
C ARG A 525 16.83 41.35 20.53
N LYS A 526 16.93 42.58 21.04
CA LYS A 526 16.44 43.79 20.35
C LYS A 526 17.46 44.24 19.29
N ARG A 527 16.99 44.59 18.10
CA ARG A 527 17.79 45.00 16.94
C ARG A 527 17.51 46.43 16.51
N GLY A 528 18.57 47.17 16.19
CA GLY A 528 18.49 48.37 15.36
C GLY A 528 18.37 48.02 13.87
N ALA A 529 17.85 48.94 13.07
CA ALA A 529 17.82 48.78 11.61
C ALA A 529 19.24 48.78 11.04
N ALA A 530 19.47 47.98 9.99
CA ALA A 530 20.74 47.98 9.27
C ALA A 530 20.98 49.35 8.61
N SER A 531 22.25 49.74 8.45
CA SER A 531 22.60 50.99 7.77
C SER A 531 22.17 50.97 6.30
N VAL A 532 21.52 52.04 5.87
CA VAL A 532 21.08 52.25 4.48
C VAL A 532 22.30 52.20 3.55
N ALA A 533 22.24 51.36 2.51
CA ALA A 533 23.26 51.31 1.47
C ALA A 533 23.01 52.42 0.44
N ASN A 534 24.08 53.09 0.00
CA ASN A 534 24.03 54.13 -1.00
C ASN A 534 24.57 53.64 -2.35
N VAL A 535 24.13 54.25 -3.44
CA VAL A 535 24.69 54.02 -4.77
C VAL A 535 26.20 54.29 -4.75
N GLY A 536 26.99 53.37 -5.31
CA GLY A 536 28.45 53.44 -5.34
C GLY A 536 29.16 52.99 -4.06
N SER A 537 28.44 52.66 -2.98
CA SER A 537 29.04 52.07 -1.77
C SER A 537 29.26 50.56 -1.92
N LYS A 538 30.23 50.00 -1.19
CA LYS A 538 30.44 48.54 -1.15
C LYS A 538 29.35 47.91 -0.29
N CYS A 539 28.60 46.98 -0.86
CA CYS A 539 27.57 46.20 -0.20
C CYS A 539 28.10 44.80 0.06
N ASP A 540 28.13 44.42 1.34
CA ASP A 540 28.62 43.12 1.79
C ASP A 540 27.44 42.28 2.35
N LEU A 541 27.36 41.02 1.93
CA LEU A 541 26.42 40.01 2.43
C LEU A 541 27.21 38.82 2.97
N SER A 542 27.17 38.62 4.30
CA SER A 542 27.84 37.49 4.94
C SER A 542 26.98 36.23 4.93
N LEU A 543 27.57 35.11 4.51
CA LEU A 543 26.98 33.78 4.47
C LEU A 543 27.89 32.83 5.25
N LYS A 544 27.34 31.98 6.13
CA LYS A 544 28.12 30.90 6.76
C LYS A 544 27.68 29.58 6.15
N ILE A 545 28.56 28.93 5.38
CA ILE A 545 28.27 27.67 4.71
C ILE A 545 29.42 26.71 5.01
N PRO A 546 29.24 25.72 5.89
CA PRO A 546 30.32 24.78 6.20
C PRO A 546 30.73 23.95 4.98
N GLU A 547 32.01 23.57 4.92
CA GLU A 547 32.51 22.48 4.04
C GLU A 547 32.39 22.71 2.53
N ILE A 548 32.36 23.98 2.07
CA ILE A 548 32.32 24.29 0.63
C ILE A 548 33.63 24.92 0.12
N SER A 549 33.94 24.66 -1.16
CA SER A 549 35.04 25.28 -1.89
C SER A 549 34.55 26.51 -2.66
N ILE A 550 35.31 27.61 -2.62
CA ILE A 550 35.01 28.84 -3.39
C ILE A 550 35.06 28.59 -4.90
N ALA A 551 35.84 27.60 -5.36
CA ALA A 551 35.96 27.27 -6.78
C ALA A 551 34.62 26.90 -7.43
N ASP A 552 33.70 26.35 -6.64
CA ASP A 552 32.40 25.84 -7.10
C ASP A 552 31.25 26.82 -6.80
N MET A 553 31.58 28.00 -6.25
CA MET A 553 30.62 29.07 -5.95
C MET A 553 30.52 30.09 -7.07
N THR A 554 29.30 30.55 -7.33
CA THR A 554 29.02 31.67 -8.23
C THR A 554 28.07 32.65 -7.58
N ALA A 555 28.32 33.95 -7.76
CA ALA A 555 27.48 35.02 -7.25
C ALA A 555 27.19 36.05 -8.34
N GLN A 556 25.92 36.38 -8.50
CA GLN A 556 25.44 37.36 -9.48
C GLN A 556 24.45 38.30 -8.82
N VAL A 557 24.42 39.54 -9.27
CA VAL A 557 23.52 40.59 -8.80
C VAL A 557 22.75 41.16 -9.98
N THR A 558 21.44 41.08 -9.90
CA THR A 558 20.51 41.69 -10.85
C THR A 558 20.03 43.02 -10.29
N SER A 559 20.22 44.09 -11.05
CA SER A 559 19.79 45.43 -10.70
C SER A 559 18.27 45.60 -10.90
N PRO A 560 17.64 46.63 -10.28
CA PRO A 560 16.23 46.98 -10.53
C PRO A 560 15.83 47.09 -12.01
N SER A 561 16.73 47.57 -12.87
CA SER A 561 16.52 47.67 -14.31
C SER A 561 16.71 46.34 -15.06
N GLY A 562 16.99 45.25 -14.35
CA GLY A 562 17.25 43.92 -14.91
C GLY A 562 18.68 43.66 -15.37
N GLN A 563 19.65 44.53 -15.09
CA GLN A 563 21.04 44.31 -15.49
C GLN A 563 21.76 43.36 -14.54
N VAL A 564 22.38 42.31 -15.08
CA VAL A 564 23.08 41.29 -14.28
C VAL A 564 24.58 41.55 -14.27
N HIS A 565 25.15 41.63 -13.08
CA HIS A 565 26.58 41.80 -12.82
C HIS A 565 27.13 40.65 -11.97
N LYS A 566 28.40 40.30 -12.14
CA LYS A 566 29.06 39.32 -11.27
C LYS A 566 29.39 39.97 -9.92
N ALA A 567 29.07 39.30 -8.81
CA ALA A 567 29.51 39.70 -7.48
C ALA A 567 30.84 39.04 -7.11
N GLU A 568 31.63 39.73 -6.29
CA GLU A 568 32.88 39.23 -5.73
C GLU A 568 32.58 38.34 -4.51
N ILE A 569 33.28 37.22 -4.39
CA ILE A 569 33.17 36.29 -3.25
C ILE A 569 34.49 36.35 -2.49
N LEU A 570 34.44 36.74 -1.22
CA LEU A 570 35.60 36.85 -0.34
C LEU A 570 35.51 35.82 0.78
N GLU A 571 36.61 35.12 1.05
CA GLU A 571 36.70 34.19 2.18
C GLU A 571 36.94 34.96 3.48
N GLY A 572 36.16 34.65 4.51
CA GLY A 572 36.31 35.15 5.87
C GLY A 572 36.72 34.05 6.84
N GLU A 573 36.68 34.35 8.13
CA GLU A 573 37.02 33.39 9.19
C GLU A 573 35.84 32.43 9.48
N ASN A 574 36.14 31.23 9.96
CA ASN A 574 35.16 30.21 10.41
C ASN A 574 34.10 29.82 9.36
N ASN A 575 34.52 29.51 8.12
CA ASN A 575 33.61 29.12 7.01
C ASN A 575 32.55 30.18 6.67
N THR A 576 32.91 31.46 6.85
CA THR A 576 32.08 32.60 6.46
C THR A 576 32.55 33.14 5.10
N TYR A 577 31.64 33.36 4.17
CA TYR A 577 31.88 33.95 2.86
C TYR A 577 31.17 35.30 2.77
N CYS A 578 31.87 36.33 2.29
CA CYS A 578 31.32 37.65 2.08
C CYS A 578 31.09 37.88 0.58
N ILE A 579 29.82 38.02 0.19
CA ILE A 579 29.43 38.38 -1.17
C ILE A 579 29.41 39.91 -1.27
N ARG A 580 30.28 40.45 -2.12
CA ARG A 580 30.49 41.89 -2.29
C ARG A 580 30.07 42.37 -3.67
N PHE A 581 29.29 43.45 -3.71
CA PHE A 581 28.97 44.16 -4.95
C PHE A 581 28.85 45.67 -4.74
N VAL A 582 28.86 46.43 -5.84
CA VAL A 582 28.71 47.89 -5.82
C VAL A 582 27.51 48.26 -6.69
N PRO A 583 26.39 48.74 -6.11
CA PRO A 583 25.20 49.09 -6.87
C PRO A 583 25.38 50.42 -7.61
N THR A 584 24.91 50.47 -8.85
CA THR A 584 24.96 51.66 -9.72
C THR A 584 23.65 52.45 -9.75
N GLU A 585 22.56 51.89 -9.23
CA GLU A 585 21.25 52.51 -9.18
C GLU A 585 20.57 52.30 -7.82
N MET A 586 19.54 53.10 -7.53
CA MET A 586 18.70 52.92 -6.34
C MET A 586 17.61 51.90 -6.62
N GLY A 587 17.22 51.14 -5.60
CA GLY A 587 16.14 50.15 -5.67
C GLY A 587 16.55 48.76 -5.19
N VAL A 588 15.64 47.80 -5.38
CA VAL A 588 15.79 46.40 -4.95
C VAL A 588 16.69 45.65 -5.93
N HIS A 589 17.86 45.22 -5.45
CA HIS A 589 18.76 44.33 -6.17
C HIS A 589 18.50 42.89 -5.76
N THR A 590 18.68 41.94 -6.68
CA THR A 590 18.56 40.51 -6.41
C THR A 590 19.94 39.86 -6.45
N VAL A 591 20.38 39.27 -5.35
CA VAL A 591 21.68 38.59 -5.22
C VAL A 591 21.47 37.08 -5.28
N CYS A 592 21.87 36.47 -6.38
CA CYS A 592 21.84 35.02 -6.59
C CYS A 592 23.19 34.42 -6.24
N VAL A 593 23.22 33.49 -5.29
CA VAL A 593 24.43 32.79 -4.85
C VAL A 593 24.17 31.30 -5.04
N LYS A 594 25.01 30.65 -5.84
CA LYS A 594 24.88 29.24 -6.22
C LYS A 594 26.16 28.48 -5.89
N TYR A 595 26.01 27.25 -5.38
CA TYR A 595 27.07 26.26 -5.21
C TYR A 595 26.78 25.08 -6.13
N ASN A 596 27.74 24.68 -6.98
CA ASN A 596 27.54 23.65 -8.02
C ASN A 596 26.30 23.89 -8.91
N GLY A 597 26.02 25.17 -9.20
CA GLY A 597 24.86 25.58 -10.02
C GLY A 597 23.52 25.59 -9.28
N VAL A 598 23.47 25.24 -7.99
CA VAL A 598 22.26 25.20 -7.16
C VAL A 598 22.25 26.37 -6.17
N HIS A 599 21.09 27.01 -5.96
CA HIS A 599 20.95 28.08 -4.97
C HIS A 599 21.30 27.61 -3.56
N VAL A 600 22.10 28.41 -2.85
CA VAL A 600 22.36 28.18 -1.41
C VAL A 600 21.13 28.55 -0.58
N PRO A 601 20.96 28.02 0.65
CA PRO A 601 19.84 28.37 1.51
C PRO A 601 19.66 29.89 1.67
N GLY A 602 18.43 30.37 1.49
CA GLY A 602 18.08 31.80 1.53
C GLY A 602 18.31 32.57 0.22
N SER A 603 19.02 31.99 -0.76
CA SER A 603 19.13 32.57 -2.11
C SER A 603 17.88 32.25 -2.95
N PRO A 604 17.41 33.18 -3.81
CA PRO A 604 17.91 34.53 -4.07
C PRO A 604 17.64 35.53 -2.92
N PHE A 605 18.64 36.38 -2.62
CA PHE A 605 18.53 37.41 -1.58
C PHE A 605 18.06 38.74 -2.19
N GLN A 606 17.16 39.44 -1.51
CA GLN A 606 16.82 40.83 -1.85
C GLN A 606 17.74 41.78 -1.08
N PHE A 607 18.26 42.79 -1.78
CA PHE A 607 19.13 43.81 -1.20
C PHE A 607 18.69 45.20 -1.68
N THR A 608 18.09 45.99 -0.80
CA THR A 608 17.60 47.33 -1.15
C THR A 608 18.71 48.37 -0.99
N VAL A 609 18.89 49.19 -2.04
CA VAL A 609 19.81 50.33 -2.08
C VAL A 609 18.99 51.62 -2.09
N GLY A 610 19.18 52.47 -1.08
CA GLY A 610 18.32 53.61 -0.79
C GLY A 610 17.33 53.34 0.37
N PRO A 611 16.30 54.18 0.54
CA PRO A 611 15.35 54.06 1.64
C PRO A 611 14.68 52.68 1.71
N LEU A 612 14.66 52.07 2.90
CA LEU A 612 13.99 50.79 3.14
C LEU A 612 12.47 51.02 3.27
N GLY A 613 11.68 50.10 2.70
CA GLY A 613 10.21 50.13 2.73
C GLY A 613 9.60 49.61 4.06
N GLU A 614 8.35 49.11 4.01
CA GLU A 614 7.71 48.47 5.17
C GLU A 614 8.43 47.17 5.53
N GLY A 615 9.08 47.16 6.71
CA GLY A 615 9.74 45.97 7.28
C GLY A 615 8.77 45.01 7.97
N GLY A 616 9.30 43.91 8.51
CA GLY A 616 8.52 42.92 9.27
C GLY A 616 9.09 41.50 9.20
N ALA A 617 8.49 40.56 9.92
CA ALA A 617 8.97 39.18 10.03
C ALA A 617 9.06 38.46 8.67
N HIS A 618 8.10 38.71 7.77
CA HIS A 618 8.08 38.17 6.39
C HIS A 618 9.29 38.59 5.51
N LYS A 619 10.05 39.62 5.91
CA LYS A 619 11.29 40.05 5.25
C LYS A 619 12.55 39.45 5.86
N VAL A 620 12.43 38.76 6.99
CA VAL A 620 13.53 38.01 7.58
C VAL A 620 13.72 36.71 6.81
N ARG A 621 14.97 36.30 6.58
CA ARG A 621 15.33 34.98 6.06
C ARG A 621 16.21 34.29 7.08
N ALA A 622 16.08 32.97 7.17
CA ALA A 622 17.01 32.14 7.92
C ALA A 622 17.44 30.96 7.06
N GLY A 623 18.68 30.51 7.22
CA GLY A 623 19.23 29.44 6.42
C GLY A 623 20.58 28.98 6.93
N GLY A 624 20.84 27.68 6.76
CA GLY A 624 22.05 27.01 7.22
C GLY A 624 21.75 25.59 7.67
N PRO A 625 22.78 24.74 7.80
CA PRO A 625 22.61 23.31 8.06
C PRO A 625 21.86 23.04 9.37
N GLY A 626 22.03 23.87 10.40
CA GLY A 626 21.35 23.73 11.70
C GLY A 626 19.84 23.98 11.68
N LEU A 627 19.26 24.42 10.56
CA LEU A 627 17.79 24.45 10.34
C LEU A 627 17.30 23.25 9.53
N GLU A 628 18.20 22.38 9.09
CA GLU A 628 17.88 21.23 8.24
C GLU A 628 18.20 19.90 8.93
N ARG A 629 19.31 19.84 9.66
CA ARG A 629 19.77 18.66 10.41
C ARG A 629 20.74 19.05 11.53
N ALA A 630 20.87 18.19 12.52
CA ALA A 630 21.85 18.36 13.59
C ALA A 630 22.31 16.99 14.13
N GLU A 631 23.34 16.99 14.97
CA GLU A 631 23.84 15.79 15.65
C GLU A 631 23.96 16.09 17.15
N ALA A 632 23.54 15.14 17.99
CA ALA A 632 23.61 15.32 19.43
C ALA A 632 25.05 15.53 19.91
N GLY A 633 25.26 16.55 20.74
CA GLY A 633 26.56 16.99 21.25
C GLY A 633 27.39 17.82 20.26
N VAL A 634 26.93 18.02 19.02
CA VAL A 634 27.64 18.79 17.99
C VAL A 634 26.95 20.14 17.77
N PRO A 635 27.70 21.25 17.61
CA PRO A 635 27.13 22.55 17.29
C PRO A 635 26.40 22.56 15.95
N ALA A 636 25.10 22.83 15.97
CA ALA A 636 24.26 23.03 14.80
C ALA A 636 24.14 24.54 14.52
N GLU A 637 24.55 24.96 13.32
CA GLU A 637 24.70 26.38 13.02
C GLU A 637 23.82 26.85 11.86
N PHE A 638 23.30 28.06 11.96
CA PHE A 638 22.58 28.73 10.87
C PHE A 638 22.75 30.25 10.93
N SER A 639 22.35 30.93 9.85
CA SER A 639 22.38 32.38 9.74
C SER A 639 20.96 32.95 9.61
N ILE A 640 20.75 34.14 10.18
CA ILE A 640 19.50 34.92 10.05
C ILE A 640 19.84 36.27 9.42
N TRP A 641 19.14 36.64 8.36
CA TRP A 641 19.26 37.92 7.67
C TRP A 641 18.03 38.78 7.93
N THR A 642 18.22 39.92 8.58
CA THR A 642 17.13 40.84 9.01
C THR A 642 17.20 42.20 8.34
N ARG A 643 18.09 42.39 7.34
CA ARG A 643 18.35 43.71 6.71
C ARG A 643 17.06 44.39 6.24
N GLU A 644 16.21 43.66 5.51
CA GLU A 644 14.97 44.18 4.93
C GLU A 644 13.81 44.23 5.95
N ALA A 645 14.00 43.73 7.17
CA ALA A 645 12.94 43.65 8.19
C ALA A 645 12.82 44.92 9.06
N GLY A 646 13.80 45.82 9.01
CA GLY A 646 13.83 47.03 9.84
C GLY A 646 14.23 46.76 11.29
N ALA A 647 13.95 47.70 12.20
CA ALA A 647 14.23 47.55 13.62
C ALA A 647 13.15 46.67 14.31
N GLY A 648 13.56 45.80 15.23
CA GLY A 648 12.64 44.88 15.91
C GLY A 648 13.31 43.90 16.86
N GLY A 649 12.52 43.11 17.59
CA GLY A 649 13.00 42.05 18.46
C GLY A 649 13.11 40.72 17.71
N LEU A 650 14.30 40.10 17.71
CA LEU A 650 14.52 38.76 17.18
C LEU A 650 14.51 37.76 18.34
N SER A 651 13.64 36.75 18.27
CA SER A 651 13.53 35.66 19.24
C SER A 651 13.82 34.33 18.57
N ILE A 652 14.66 33.52 19.20
CA ILE A 652 14.98 32.15 18.76
C ILE A 652 14.66 31.23 19.93
N ALA A 653 13.86 30.22 19.68
CA ALA A 653 13.56 29.16 20.62
C ALA A 653 13.84 27.80 19.99
N VAL A 654 14.53 26.94 20.72
CA VAL A 654 14.78 25.55 20.31
C VAL A 654 14.09 24.65 21.33
N GLU A 655 13.19 23.81 20.84
CA GLU A 655 12.29 22.99 21.64
C GLU A 655 12.36 21.54 21.19
N GLY A 656 12.68 20.61 22.09
CA GLY A 656 12.80 19.19 21.72
C GLY A 656 13.09 18.27 22.92
N PRO A 657 13.58 17.04 22.67
CA PRO A 657 13.87 16.04 23.71
C PRO A 657 14.77 16.54 24.85
N SER A 658 15.77 17.37 24.55
CA SER A 658 16.69 17.94 25.55
C SER A 658 16.77 19.46 25.47
N LYS A 659 17.31 20.11 26.51
CA LYS A 659 17.57 21.56 26.47
C LYS A 659 18.67 21.88 25.46
N ALA A 660 18.45 22.92 24.67
CA ALA A 660 19.44 23.43 23.74
C ALA A 660 20.31 24.52 24.39
N GLU A 661 21.62 24.49 24.18
CA GLU A 661 22.52 25.59 24.52
C GLU A 661 22.67 26.51 23.31
N ILE A 662 22.08 27.72 23.35
CA ILE A 662 22.03 28.63 22.19
C ILE A 662 23.09 29.73 22.31
N VAL A 663 23.97 29.81 21.30
CA VAL A 663 24.96 30.87 21.10
C VAL A 663 24.52 31.77 19.95
N PHE A 664 24.65 33.09 20.15
CA PHE A 664 24.22 34.10 19.18
C PHE A 664 25.33 35.11 18.90
N GLU A 665 25.60 35.35 17.62
CA GLU A 665 26.62 36.28 17.12
C GLU A 665 25.99 37.33 16.18
N ASP A 666 26.09 38.61 16.55
CA ASP A 666 25.68 39.72 15.67
C ASP A 666 26.86 40.23 14.84
N ARG A 667 26.76 40.07 13.51
CA ARG A 667 27.79 40.48 12.55
C ARG A 667 27.70 41.95 12.14
N LYS A 668 26.67 42.68 12.57
CA LYS A 668 26.45 44.13 12.33
C LYS A 668 26.27 44.56 10.87
N ASP A 669 26.16 43.63 9.93
CA ASP A 669 25.85 43.86 8.51
C ASP A 669 24.36 43.63 8.18
N GLY A 670 23.55 43.31 9.19
CA GLY A 670 22.16 42.88 9.05
C GLY A 670 22.00 41.36 8.99
N SER A 671 23.09 40.59 9.16
CA SER A 671 23.09 39.14 9.35
C SER A 671 23.51 38.74 10.77
N SER A 672 23.17 37.54 11.20
CA SER A 672 23.65 36.96 12.47
C SER A 672 23.82 35.47 12.41
N GLY A 673 24.86 35.01 13.09
CA GLY A 673 25.10 33.60 13.32
C GLY A 673 24.35 33.13 14.56
N VAL A 674 23.75 31.96 14.45
CA VAL A 674 23.18 31.22 15.59
C VAL A 674 23.81 29.84 15.58
N SER A 675 24.22 29.37 16.74
CA SER A 675 24.67 28.00 16.96
C SER A 675 23.91 27.44 18.15
N TYR A 676 23.48 26.18 18.08
CA TYR A 676 22.90 25.50 19.23
C TYR A 676 23.45 24.09 19.38
N ILE A 677 23.55 23.61 20.62
CA ILE A 677 23.95 22.24 20.93
C ILE A 677 22.83 21.59 21.74
N VAL A 678 22.45 20.38 21.36
CA VAL A 678 21.45 19.55 22.05
C VAL A 678 22.08 18.21 22.39
N GLN A 679 21.68 17.59 23.50
CA GLN A 679 22.37 16.40 24.02
C GLN A 679 21.70 15.09 23.63
N GLU A 680 20.42 15.12 23.26
CA GLU A 680 19.65 13.92 22.92
C GLU A 680 19.19 13.93 21.47
N PRO A 681 19.21 12.78 20.77
CA PRO A 681 18.66 12.66 19.43
C PRO A 681 17.13 12.76 19.40
N GLY A 682 16.58 13.07 18.23
CA GLY A 682 15.14 13.23 18.00
C GLY A 682 14.83 14.51 17.23
N ASP A 683 13.54 14.80 17.06
CA ASP A 683 13.10 15.96 16.29
C ASP A 683 13.01 17.21 17.17
N TYR A 684 13.70 18.27 16.77
CA TYR A 684 13.69 19.55 17.45
C TYR A 684 12.97 20.61 16.62
N GLU A 685 12.15 21.42 17.29
CA GLU A 685 11.50 22.57 16.69
C GLU A 685 12.33 23.83 16.93
N VAL A 686 12.88 24.41 15.87
CA VAL A 686 13.57 25.70 15.89
C VAL A 686 12.59 26.81 15.47
N SER A 687 12.08 27.51 16.45
CA SER A 687 11.19 28.66 16.31
C SER A 687 11.99 29.96 16.19
N ILE A 688 11.86 30.69 15.09
CA ILE A 688 12.46 32.00 14.88
C ILE A 688 11.34 33.02 14.66
N ARG A 689 11.28 34.03 15.53
CA ARG A 689 10.27 35.10 15.49
C ARG A 689 10.92 36.47 15.41
N PHE A 690 10.27 37.38 14.70
CA PHE A 690 10.63 38.79 14.65
C PHE A 690 9.42 39.64 15.05
N ASN A 691 9.54 40.44 16.11
CA ASN A 691 8.43 41.14 16.76
C ASN A 691 7.27 40.19 17.13
N ASP A 692 7.60 39.05 17.74
CA ASP A 692 6.66 38.01 18.18
C ASP A 692 5.90 37.28 17.06
N GLU A 693 6.17 37.59 15.79
CA GLU A 693 5.62 36.91 14.62
C GLU A 693 6.65 35.92 14.03
N HIS A 694 6.22 34.73 13.63
CA HIS A 694 7.12 33.77 12.96
C HIS A 694 7.66 34.34 11.65
N ILE A 695 8.94 34.07 11.39
CA ILE A 695 9.51 34.30 10.06
C ILE A 695 9.00 33.22 9.09
N PRO A 696 9.13 33.42 7.77
CA PRO A 696 8.77 32.40 6.79
C PRO A 696 9.48 31.06 7.06
N ASP A 697 8.76 29.95 6.83
CA ASP A 697 9.20 28.57 7.11
C ASP A 697 9.42 28.22 8.59
N SER A 698 9.28 29.18 9.51
CA SER A 698 9.35 28.90 10.95
C SER A 698 7.98 28.48 11.50
N PRO A 699 7.89 27.48 12.40
CA PRO A 699 9.00 26.73 13.00
C PRO A 699 9.65 25.70 12.06
N PHE A 700 10.97 25.57 12.17
CA PHE A 700 11.75 24.57 11.42
C PHE A 700 11.81 23.27 12.24
N ILE A 701 11.48 22.14 11.63
CA ILE A 701 11.68 20.83 12.24
C ILE A 701 13.06 20.31 11.85
N VAL A 702 13.92 20.12 12.85
CA VAL A 702 15.31 19.72 12.69
C VAL A 702 15.52 18.33 13.30
N PRO A 703 15.70 17.29 12.47
CA PRO A 703 16.05 15.97 12.97
C PRO A 703 17.49 15.97 13.51
N VAL A 704 17.65 15.48 14.73
CA VAL A 704 18.94 15.34 15.41
C VAL A 704 19.34 13.87 15.47
N ALA A 705 20.44 13.54 14.80
CA ALA A 705 20.98 12.18 14.76
C ALA A 705 21.64 11.76 16.08
N SER A 706 21.64 10.45 16.34
CA SER A 706 22.27 9.85 17.53
C SER A 706 23.80 9.92 17.45
N PRO A 707 24.49 10.21 18.56
CA PRO A 707 25.96 10.22 18.60
C PRO A 707 26.55 8.80 18.70
N SER A 708 25.72 7.76 18.74
CA SER A 708 26.12 6.35 18.88
C SER A 708 27.09 5.91 17.78
N ASP A 709 28.20 5.27 18.19
CA ASP A 709 29.17 4.64 17.28
C ASP A 709 28.48 3.64 16.33
N ASP A 710 27.42 2.97 16.76
CA ASP A 710 26.71 2.00 15.93
C ASP A 710 25.94 2.68 14.78
N ALA A 711 25.30 3.83 15.01
CA ALA A 711 24.65 4.60 13.93
C ALA A 711 25.67 5.26 13.00
N ARG A 712 26.82 5.70 13.53
CA ARG A 712 27.93 6.24 12.73
C ARG A 712 28.66 5.19 11.90
N ARG A 713 28.62 3.94 12.32
CA ARG A 713 29.13 2.80 11.54
C ARG A 713 28.28 2.53 10.32
N LEU A 714 27.02 2.98 10.26
CA LEU A 714 26.19 2.80 9.08
C LEU A 714 26.72 3.63 7.91
N THR A 715 26.92 3.00 6.76
CA THR A 715 27.36 3.68 5.54
C THR A 715 26.33 3.55 4.45
N VAL A 716 25.99 4.67 3.81
CA VAL A 716 25.12 4.69 2.64
C VAL A 716 25.97 4.60 1.37
N ALA A 717 25.66 3.65 0.51
CA ALA A 717 26.31 3.42 -0.78
C ALA A 717 25.27 3.49 -1.91
N SER A 718 25.72 3.89 -3.10
CA SER A 718 24.88 3.99 -4.30
C SER A 718 23.69 4.96 -4.17
N LEU A 719 23.76 5.94 -3.25
CA LEU A 719 22.79 7.02 -3.17
C LEU A 719 22.97 7.95 -4.37
N GLN A 720 22.06 7.84 -5.32
CA GLN A 720 22.04 8.73 -6.47
C GLN A 720 21.25 10.00 -6.12
N GLU A 721 21.95 11.08 -5.75
CA GLU A 721 21.34 12.36 -5.35
C GLU A 721 20.68 13.12 -6.51
N SER A 722 20.97 12.74 -7.77
CA SER A 722 20.39 13.37 -8.97
C SER A 722 20.41 12.46 -10.20
N GLY A 723 19.56 12.76 -11.18
CA GLY A 723 19.48 12.01 -12.45
C GLY A 723 18.56 10.79 -12.41
N LEU A 724 17.80 10.62 -11.34
CA LEU A 724 16.68 9.68 -11.28
C LEU A 724 15.53 10.19 -12.14
N LYS A 725 14.73 9.28 -12.70
CA LYS A 725 13.58 9.63 -13.53
C LYS A 725 12.28 9.18 -12.87
N VAL A 726 11.22 9.94 -13.13
CA VAL A 726 9.87 9.61 -12.68
C VAL A 726 9.47 8.24 -13.23
N ASN A 727 8.75 7.47 -12.41
CA ASN A 727 8.27 6.12 -12.68
C ASN A 727 9.39 5.09 -12.94
N GLN A 728 10.64 5.41 -12.60
CA GLN A 728 11.74 4.45 -12.60
C GLN A 728 12.14 4.10 -11.16
N PRO A 729 12.32 2.81 -10.83
CA PRO A 729 12.73 2.43 -9.49
C PRO A 729 14.10 3.03 -9.15
N ALA A 730 14.16 3.71 -8.01
CA ALA A 730 15.35 4.22 -7.39
C ALA A 730 15.73 3.31 -6.22
N SER A 731 17.03 3.07 -6.03
CA SER A 731 17.50 2.27 -4.91
C SER A 731 18.87 2.71 -4.45
N PHE A 732 19.09 2.68 -3.15
CA PHE A 732 20.42 2.83 -2.54
C PHE A 732 20.59 1.81 -1.41
N ALA A 733 21.85 1.55 -1.05
CA ALA A 733 22.20 0.56 -0.05
C ALA A 733 22.65 1.22 1.25
N VAL A 734 22.30 0.63 2.39
CA VAL A 734 22.75 1.00 3.72
C VAL A 734 23.44 -0.21 4.35
N SER A 735 24.71 -0.08 4.71
CA SER A 735 25.48 -1.15 5.36
C SER A 735 25.57 -0.89 6.85
N LEU A 736 25.22 -1.87 7.70
CA LEU A 736 25.27 -1.77 9.16
C LEU A 736 26.69 -1.90 9.73
N ASN A 737 27.64 -2.45 8.97
CA ASN A 737 29.05 -2.58 9.35
C ASN A 737 29.26 -3.14 10.78
N GLY A 738 28.48 -4.16 11.14
CA GLY A 738 28.51 -4.83 12.45
C GLY A 738 27.72 -4.14 13.56
N ALA A 739 26.94 -3.09 13.26
CA ALA A 739 25.91 -2.56 14.14
C ALA A 739 24.68 -3.48 14.16
N LYS A 740 24.06 -3.69 15.33
CA LYS A 740 22.88 -4.55 15.48
C LYS A 740 21.64 -3.71 15.80
N GLY A 741 20.58 -3.84 15.01
CA GLY A 741 19.35 -3.08 15.19
C GLY A 741 18.44 -3.15 13.97
N VAL A 742 17.33 -2.41 14.00
CA VAL A 742 16.34 -2.35 12.92
C VAL A 742 16.52 -1.05 12.14
N ILE A 743 16.50 -1.16 10.82
CA ILE A 743 16.50 -0.02 9.90
C ILE A 743 15.08 0.22 9.38
N ASP A 744 14.64 1.48 9.39
CA ASP A 744 13.38 1.96 8.84
C ASP A 744 13.65 3.09 7.86
N ALA A 745 12.82 3.23 6.83
CA ALA A 745 12.94 4.33 5.88
C ALA A 745 11.56 4.83 5.42
N LYS A 746 11.49 6.15 5.21
CA LYS A 746 10.29 6.85 4.72
C LYS A 746 10.69 7.85 3.65
N VAL A 747 9.88 7.94 2.59
CA VAL A 747 10.15 8.83 1.46
C VAL A 747 9.07 9.91 1.43
N HIS A 748 9.49 11.16 1.47
CA HIS A 748 8.63 12.32 1.26
C HIS A 748 8.79 12.81 -0.17
N SER A 749 7.68 12.90 -0.89
CA SER A 749 7.64 13.46 -2.23
C SER A 749 7.90 14.99 -2.20
N PRO A 750 8.20 15.60 -3.36
CA PRO A 750 8.23 17.05 -3.52
C PRO A 750 6.92 17.71 -3.12
N SER A 751 5.79 17.01 -3.29
CA SER A 751 4.47 17.41 -2.83
C SER A 751 4.24 17.28 -1.31
N GLY A 752 5.23 16.79 -0.56
CA GLY A 752 5.14 16.55 0.87
C GLY A 752 4.30 15.31 1.25
N ALA A 753 3.82 14.55 0.27
CA ALA A 753 3.14 13.28 0.50
C ALA A 753 4.14 12.22 0.99
N LEU A 754 3.70 11.39 1.93
CA LEU A 754 4.48 10.24 2.37
C LEU A 754 4.30 9.10 1.35
N GLU A 755 5.38 8.74 0.66
CA GLU A 755 5.44 7.61 -0.25
C GLU A 755 5.99 6.37 0.48
N GLU A 756 5.38 5.21 0.23
CA GLU A 756 5.89 3.94 0.73
C GLU A 756 7.21 3.57 0.04
N CYS A 757 8.20 3.17 0.85
CA CYS A 757 9.47 2.65 0.36
C CYS A 757 9.74 1.27 0.95
N CYS A 758 10.40 0.42 0.18
CA CYS A 758 10.67 -0.96 0.54
C CYS A 758 12.11 -1.08 1.04
N VAL A 759 12.27 -1.53 2.29
CA VAL A 759 13.57 -1.84 2.89
C VAL A 759 13.76 -3.34 2.88
N THR A 760 14.82 -3.82 2.24
CA THR A 760 15.08 -5.27 2.09
C THR A 760 16.53 -5.58 2.42
N GLU A 761 16.79 -6.69 3.10
CA GLU A 761 18.16 -7.17 3.31
C GLU A 761 18.69 -7.77 1.99
N ILE A 762 19.85 -7.28 1.53
CA ILE A 762 20.48 -7.73 0.27
C ILE A 762 21.70 -8.61 0.49
N ASP A 763 22.35 -8.47 1.64
CA ASP A 763 23.54 -9.22 2.06
C ASP A 763 23.64 -9.09 3.59
N GLN A 764 24.46 -9.93 4.23
CA GLN A 764 24.63 -9.86 5.68
C GLN A 764 25.14 -8.46 6.08
N ASP A 765 24.43 -7.79 6.99
CA ASP A 765 24.66 -6.40 7.40
C ASP A 765 24.50 -5.36 6.26
N LYS A 766 23.76 -5.65 5.18
CA LYS A 766 23.44 -4.66 4.13
C LYS A 766 21.96 -4.70 3.72
N TYR A 767 21.36 -3.52 3.67
CA TYR A 767 19.97 -3.30 3.32
C TYR A 767 19.87 -2.43 2.07
N ALA A 768 18.92 -2.70 1.19
CA ALA A 768 18.54 -1.82 0.09
C ALA A 768 17.22 -1.13 0.41
N VAL A 769 17.24 0.21 0.33
CA VAL A 769 16.04 1.06 0.36
C VAL A 769 15.64 1.31 -1.09
N ARG A 770 14.41 0.93 -1.46
CA ARG A 770 13.87 1.07 -2.83
C ARG A 770 12.58 1.86 -2.82
N PHE A 771 12.42 2.76 -3.78
CA PHE A 771 11.19 3.52 -3.99
C PHE A 771 11.02 3.85 -5.48
N ILE A 772 9.79 4.20 -5.89
CA ILE A 772 9.51 4.61 -7.27
C ILE A 772 9.01 6.05 -7.21
N PRO A 773 9.85 7.06 -7.50
CA PRO A 773 9.42 8.44 -7.49
C PRO A 773 8.38 8.68 -8.58
N ARG A 774 7.23 9.22 -8.19
CA ARG A 774 6.10 9.50 -9.08
C ARG A 774 6.03 10.96 -9.54
N GLU A 775 6.86 11.83 -8.97
CA GLU A 775 6.88 13.27 -9.22
C GLU A 775 8.29 13.74 -9.62
N ASN A 776 8.37 14.84 -10.38
CA ASN A 776 9.64 15.54 -10.59
C ASN A 776 9.87 16.50 -9.42
N GLY A 777 11.06 16.50 -8.83
CA GLY A 777 11.40 17.44 -7.77
C GLY A 777 12.39 16.92 -6.75
N LEU A 778 12.41 17.56 -5.57
CA LEU A 778 13.26 17.19 -4.45
C LEU A 778 12.49 16.29 -3.48
N TYR A 779 12.95 15.05 -3.35
CA TYR A 779 12.50 14.08 -2.37
C TYR A 779 13.33 14.17 -1.10
N LEU A 780 12.71 13.95 0.06
CA LEU A 780 13.39 13.80 1.36
C LEU A 780 13.22 12.36 1.83
N ILE A 781 14.32 11.67 2.10
CA ILE A 781 14.28 10.27 2.53
C ILE A 781 14.80 10.15 3.94
N ASP A 782 13.88 9.90 4.86
CA ASP A 782 14.20 9.57 6.24
C ASP A 782 14.71 8.13 6.28
N VAL A 783 15.84 7.92 6.91
CA VAL A 783 16.40 6.61 7.20
C VAL A 783 16.77 6.60 8.66
N LYS A 784 16.09 5.75 9.42
CA LYS A 784 16.21 5.66 10.87
C LYS A 784 16.79 4.30 11.24
N PHE A 785 17.71 4.28 12.20
CA PHE A 785 18.22 3.07 12.82
C PHE A 785 17.81 3.09 14.29
N ASN A 786 17.05 2.08 14.72
CA ASN A 786 16.41 2.02 16.04
C ASN A 786 15.63 3.30 16.39
N GLY A 787 14.89 3.86 15.42
CA GLY A 787 14.06 5.05 15.58
C GLY A 787 14.80 6.40 15.53
N SER A 788 16.14 6.41 15.46
CA SER A 788 16.94 7.65 15.32
C SER A 788 17.46 7.83 13.89
N HIS A 789 17.50 9.06 13.37
CA HIS A 789 18.10 9.34 12.06
C HIS A 789 19.57 8.91 12.00
N ILE A 790 19.94 8.23 10.92
CA ILE A 790 21.34 7.90 10.63
C ILE A 790 22.08 9.13 10.09
N PRO A 791 23.43 9.17 10.13
CA PRO A 791 24.18 10.27 9.53
C PRO A 791 23.82 10.52 8.07
N GLY A 792 23.54 11.78 7.73
CA GLY A 792 23.12 12.21 6.39
C GLY A 792 21.62 12.11 6.12
N SER A 793 20.85 11.41 6.97
CA SER A 793 19.38 11.44 6.91
C SER A 793 18.84 12.73 7.56
N PRO A 794 17.79 13.36 6.99
CA PRO A 794 17.10 13.02 5.74
C PRO A 794 17.94 13.24 4.49
N PHE A 795 17.92 12.28 3.57
CA PHE A 795 18.63 12.37 2.28
C PHE A 795 17.80 13.17 1.28
N LYS A 796 18.42 14.19 0.68
CA LYS A 796 17.82 15.04 -0.36
C LYS A 796 18.11 14.45 -1.74
N ILE A 797 17.10 13.94 -2.44
CA ILE A 797 17.26 13.32 -3.76
C ILE A 797 16.47 14.10 -4.81
N ARG A 798 17.11 14.44 -5.93
CA ARG A 798 16.46 15.07 -7.08
C ARG A 798 16.03 14.05 -8.14
N VAL A 799 14.76 14.09 -8.51
CA VAL A 799 14.16 13.31 -9.59
C VAL A 799 13.79 14.24 -10.75
N GLY A 800 14.29 13.96 -11.95
CA GLY A 800 14.17 14.78 -13.17
C GLY A 800 15.52 15.01 -13.88
N GLU A 801 15.50 15.59 -15.09
CA GLU A 801 16.71 15.84 -15.89
C GLU A 801 17.68 16.84 -15.22
N MET A 802 18.97 16.49 -15.25
CA MET A 802 20.06 17.27 -14.66
C MET A 802 20.34 18.51 -15.53
N GLY A 803 20.07 19.71 -15.00
CA GLY A 803 20.24 20.99 -15.70
C GLY A 803 18.93 21.70 -16.10
N GLN A 804 17.78 21.10 -15.80
CA GLN A 804 16.44 21.65 -16.03
C GLN A 804 15.75 22.01 -14.70
N ALA A 805 16.49 22.54 -13.72
CA ALA A 805 15.87 23.15 -12.55
C ALA A 805 15.63 24.62 -12.89
N GLY A 806 14.36 24.99 -13.04
CA GLY A 806 14.01 26.36 -13.38
C GLY A 806 14.56 27.34 -12.35
N ASP A 807 15.17 28.44 -12.82
CA ASP A 807 15.84 29.42 -11.97
C ASP A 807 14.79 30.25 -11.20
N PRO A 808 14.65 30.09 -9.87
CA PRO A 808 13.67 30.85 -9.08
C PRO A 808 13.97 32.37 -9.11
N GLY A 809 15.21 32.77 -9.40
CA GLY A 809 15.59 34.16 -9.62
C GLY A 809 15.03 34.77 -10.91
N MET A 810 14.62 33.93 -11.86
CA MET A 810 14.02 34.33 -13.15
C MET A 810 12.50 34.22 -13.17
N VAL A 811 11.89 33.74 -12.07
CA VAL A 811 10.44 33.71 -11.88
C VAL A 811 10.01 35.04 -11.25
N SER A 812 8.99 35.66 -11.83
CA SER A 812 8.35 36.85 -11.26
C SER A 812 6.90 36.56 -10.90
N ALA A 813 6.39 37.19 -9.86
CA ALA A 813 4.98 37.14 -9.50
C ALA A 813 4.41 38.57 -9.42
N TYR A 814 3.25 38.78 -10.02
CA TYR A 814 2.57 40.08 -10.06
C TYR A 814 1.05 39.92 -10.06
N GLY A 815 0.35 40.89 -9.50
CA GLY A 815 -1.11 40.93 -9.45
C GLY A 815 -1.61 41.54 -8.15
N ALA A 816 -2.82 42.08 -8.18
CA ALA A 816 -3.41 42.77 -7.03
C ALA A 816 -3.54 41.86 -5.79
N GLY A 817 -3.75 40.56 -6.01
CA GLY A 817 -3.84 39.56 -4.94
C GLY A 817 -2.55 39.38 -4.12
N LEU A 818 -1.38 39.83 -4.60
CA LEU A 818 -0.15 39.79 -3.80
C LEU A 818 -0.05 40.94 -2.78
N GLU A 819 -0.84 42.01 -2.98
CA GLU A 819 -0.80 43.22 -2.16
C GLU A 819 -1.99 43.32 -1.20
N GLY A 820 -3.19 42.89 -1.62
CA GLY A 820 -4.36 42.94 -0.77
C GLY A 820 -5.67 42.50 -1.41
N GLY A 821 -6.75 42.57 -0.64
CA GLY A 821 -8.07 42.11 -1.06
C GLY A 821 -9.15 42.31 0.00
N THR A 822 -10.34 41.76 -0.28
CA THR A 822 -11.50 41.84 0.62
C THR A 822 -12.00 40.44 0.98
N THR A 823 -12.38 40.23 2.23
CA THR A 823 -13.00 38.98 2.70
C THR A 823 -14.17 38.57 1.80
N GLY A 824 -14.23 37.30 1.42
CA GLY A 824 -15.30 36.77 0.56
C GLY A 824 -15.09 36.95 -0.94
N THR A 825 -14.08 37.73 -1.35
CA THR A 825 -13.81 38.04 -2.76
C THR A 825 -12.57 37.28 -3.25
N ALA A 826 -12.63 36.73 -4.46
CA ALA A 826 -11.48 36.08 -5.07
C ALA A 826 -10.38 37.12 -5.37
N CYS A 827 -9.17 36.81 -4.91
CA CYS A 827 -7.94 37.56 -5.14
C CYS A 827 -7.08 36.79 -6.14
N GLU A 828 -6.46 37.49 -7.09
CA GLU A 828 -5.75 36.87 -8.21
C GLU A 828 -4.33 37.43 -8.36
N PHE A 829 -3.39 36.55 -8.69
CA PHE A 829 -2.06 36.93 -9.17
C PHE A 829 -1.51 35.92 -10.19
N VAL A 830 -0.50 36.35 -10.94
CA VAL A 830 0.19 35.54 -11.95
C VAL A 830 1.62 35.29 -11.50
N VAL A 831 2.07 34.04 -11.64
CA VAL A 831 3.46 33.60 -11.49
C VAL A 831 4.01 33.33 -12.89
N ASN A 832 4.85 34.24 -13.38
CA ASN A 832 5.47 34.14 -14.70
C ASN A 832 6.75 33.31 -14.63
N THR A 833 6.73 32.17 -15.32
CA THR A 833 7.81 31.18 -15.38
C THR A 833 8.47 31.12 -16.75
N SER A 834 8.07 31.99 -17.69
CA SER A 834 8.48 31.96 -19.11
C SER A 834 9.99 31.98 -19.35
N SER A 835 10.74 32.60 -18.45
CA SER A 835 12.20 32.77 -18.55
C SER A 835 12.98 31.95 -17.52
N ALA A 836 12.30 31.14 -16.71
CA ALA A 836 12.91 30.37 -15.63
C ALA A 836 13.43 29.01 -16.09
N GLY A 837 12.88 28.43 -17.16
CA GLY A 837 13.07 27.02 -17.49
C GLY A 837 12.11 26.13 -16.69
N PRO A 838 12.04 24.81 -16.99
CA PRO A 838 11.07 23.91 -16.37
C PRO A 838 11.33 23.75 -14.87
N GLY A 839 10.27 23.72 -14.06
CA GLY A 839 10.37 23.58 -12.61
C GLY A 839 9.00 23.41 -11.97
N ALA A 840 8.93 22.68 -10.86
CA ALA A 840 7.71 22.56 -10.06
C ALA A 840 7.41 23.86 -9.34
N LEU A 841 6.15 24.29 -9.34
CA LEU A 841 5.67 25.48 -8.64
C LEU A 841 4.94 25.04 -7.36
N ALA A 842 5.33 25.61 -6.21
CA ALA A 842 4.62 25.44 -4.95
C ALA A 842 4.17 26.81 -4.44
N VAL A 843 2.89 26.94 -4.11
CA VAL A 843 2.29 28.15 -3.55
C VAL A 843 1.62 27.81 -2.22
N THR A 844 2.00 28.53 -1.16
CA THR A 844 1.43 28.40 0.18
C THR A 844 0.92 29.76 0.63
N ILE A 845 -0.29 29.80 1.20
CA ILE A 845 -0.93 31.00 1.72
C ILE A 845 -1.25 30.77 3.19
N ASP A 846 -0.56 31.51 4.04
CA ASP A 846 -0.73 31.49 5.50
C ASP A 846 -1.46 32.74 5.97
N GLY A 847 -2.49 32.60 6.79
CA GLY A 847 -3.21 33.76 7.32
C GLY A 847 -4.30 33.42 8.34
N PRO A 848 -5.15 34.40 8.69
CA PRO A 848 -6.18 34.25 9.74
C PRO A 848 -7.34 33.32 9.39
N SER A 849 -7.40 32.78 8.18
CA SER A 849 -8.33 31.70 7.79
C SER A 849 -7.81 30.95 6.56
N LYS A 850 -8.16 29.68 6.44
CA LYS A 850 -7.91 28.85 5.26
C LYS A 850 -8.57 29.52 4.06
N VAL A 851 -7.82 29.54 2.97
CA VAL A 851 -8.31 30.06 1.70
C VAL A 851 -8.62 28.89 0.79
N LYS A 852 -9.74 28.99 0.07
CA LYS A 852 -9.93 28.16 -1.12
C LYS A 852 -9.00 28.72 -2.19
N MET A 853 -8.16 27.88 -2.78
CA MET A 853 -7.20 28.26 -3.81
C MET A 853 -7.40 27.40 -5.05
N ASP A 854 -7.17 28.00 -6.22
CA ASP A 854 -7.16 27.37 -7.53
C ASP A 854 -5.96 27.88 -8.33
N CYS A 855 -5.36 27.02 -9.15
CA CYS A 855 -4.21 27.38 -9.97
C CYS A 855 -4.39 26.85 -11.39
N VAL A 856 -4.34 27.76 -12.36
CA VAL A 856 -4.60 27.47 -13.77
C VAL A 856 -3.41 27.90 -14.60
N GLU A 857 -2.94 27.03 -15.49
CA GLU A 857 -1.86 27.38 -16.42
C GLU A 857 -2.30 28.50 -17.39
N CYS A 858 -1.39 29.43 -17.68
CA CYS A 858 -1.58 30.51 -18.65
C CYS A 858 -0.32 30.69 -19.53
N PRO A 859 -0.41 31.40 -20.67
CA PRO A 859 0.72 31.50 -21.61
C PRO A 859 2.04 31.99 -21.00
N GLU A 860 1.96 32.85 -19.99
CA GLU A 860 3.12 33.46 -19.33
C GLU A 860 3.62 32.61 -18.14
N GLY A 861 2.80 31.69 -17.60
CA GLY A 861 3.13 30.91 -16.41
C GLY A 861 1.89 30.27 -15.79
N TYR A 862 1.59 30.64 -14.54
CA TYR A 862 0.45 30.13 -13.78
C TYR A 862 -0.34 31.28 -13.19
N ARG A 863 -1.68 31.20 -13.26
CA ARG A 863 -2.60 32.14 -12.62
C ARG A 863 -3.16 31.48 -11.36
N VAL A 864 -2.95 32.12 -10.22
CA VAL A 864 -3.41 31.66 -8.92
C VAL A 864 -4.57 32.53 -8.46
N THR A 865 -5.66 31.90 -8.05
CA THR A 865 -6.83 32.56 -7.47
C THR A 865 -7.06 32.02 -6.07
N TYR A 866 -7.26 32.90 -5.08
CA TYR A 866 -7.58 32.49 -3.71
C TYR A 866 -8.65 33.37 -3.07
N THR A 867 -9.46 32.82 -2.16
CA THR A 867 -10.55 33.56 -1.50
C THR A 867 -10.37 33.57 0.02
N PRO A 868 -9.98 34.71 0.64
CA PRO A 868 -9.82 34.82 2.09
C PRO A 868 -11.14 35.04 2.82
N MET A 869 -11.33 34.38 3.98
CA MET A 869 -12.59 34.41 4.75
C MET A 869 -12.51 35.26 6.03
N ALA A 870 -11.32 35.76 6.39
CA ALA A 870 -11.10 36.60 7.55
C ALA A 870 -10.19 37.79 7.20
N PRO A 871 -10.39 38.97 7.81
CA PRO A 871 -9.51 40.10 7.60
C PRO A 871 -8.18 39.89 8.34
N GLY A 872 -7.11 40.46 7.80
CA GLY A 872 -5.77 40.42 8.37
C GLY A 872 -4.68 40.28 7.31
N ASN A 873 -3.44 40.04 7.74
CA ASN A 873 -2.30 39.86 6.85
C ASN A 873 -2.21 38.40 6.43
N TYR A 874 -2.10 38.15 5.12
CA TYR A 874 -1.84 36.85 4.53
C TYR A 874 -0.44 36.84 3.94
N LEU A 875 0.32 35.78 4.20
CA LEU A 875 1.66 35.56 3.67
C LEU A 875 1.60 34.53 2.54
N ILE A 876 1.98 34.95 1.34
CA ILE A 876 1.94 34.14 0.12
C ILE A 876 3.38 33.72 -0.21
N SER A 877 3.71 32.49 0.14
CA SER A 877 4.97 31.83 -0.17
C SER A 877 4.90 31.17 -1.54
N ILE A 878 5.87 31.43 -2.41
CA ILE A 878 5.95 30.91 -3.78
C ILE A 878 7.37 30.37 -3.96
N LYS A 879 7.47 29.07 -4.22
CA LYS A 879 8.73 28.34 -4.42
C LYS A 879 8.74 27.72 -5.82
N TYR A 880 9.90 27.69 -6.47
CA TYR A 880 10.05 27.18 -7.83
C TYR A 880 11.31 26.34 -8.02
N GLY A 881 11.19 25.19 -8.71
CA GLY A 881 12.33 24.33 -9.05
C GLY A 881 12.98 23.60 -7.86
N GLY A 882 12.31 23.59 -6.70
CA GLY A 882 12.78 23.05 -5.44
C GLY A 882 12.21 23.81 -4.23
N PRO A 883 12.87 23.76 -3.05
CA PRO A 883 12.40 24.44 -1.83
C PRO A 883 12.68 25.96 -1.82
N TYR A 884 13.17 26.52 -2.92
CA TYR A 884 13.68 27.89 -2.97
C TYR A 884 12.57 28.89 -3.27
N HIS A 885 12.48 29.94 -2.44
CA HIS A 885 11.57 31.05 -2.68
C HIS A 885 11.95 31.81 -3.96
N ILE A 886 10.95 32.25 -4.72
CA ILE A 886 11.17 33.20 -5.82
C ILE A 886 11.47 34.60 -5.27
N VAL A 887 11.93 35.50 -6.14
CA VAL A 887 12.18 36.90 -5.77
C VAL A 887 10.90 37.55 -5.23
N GLY A 888 11.00 38.18 -4.07
CA GLY A 888 9.88 38.87 -3.40
C GLY A 888 9.04 37.98 -2.50
N SER A 889 9.14 36.66 -2.63
CA SER A 889 8.40 35.73 -1.78
C SER A 889 9.04 35.59 -0.38
N PRO A 890 8.25 35.52 0.72
CA PRO A 890 6.78 35.63 0.70
C PRO A 890 6.27 37.06 0.56
N PHE A 891 5.13 37.18 -0.13
CA PHE A 891 4.39 38.42 -0.32
C PHE A 891 3.39 38.60 0.82
N LYS A 892 3.22 39.84 1.30
CA LYS A 892 2.26 40.18 2.36
C LYS A 892 1.03 40.85 1.75
N ALA A 893 -0.07 40.12 1.69
CA ALA A 893 -1.35 40.63 1.22
C ALA A 893 -2.22 41.09 2.39
N LYS A 894 -2.64 42.35 2.39
CA LYS A 894 -3.52 42.90 3.44
C LYS A 894 -4.99 42.72 3.07
N ILE A 895 -5.69 41.86 3.79
CA ILE A 895 -7.12 41.59 3.57
C ILE A 895 -7.98 42.40 4.53
N THR A 896 -8.98 43.08 3.99
CA THR A 896 -9.92 43.92 4.73
C THR A 896 -11.35 43.40 4.64
N GLY A 897 -12.26 43.89 5.49
CA GLY A 897 -13.67 43.46 5.51
C GLY A 897 -14.08 42.76 6.80
N SER A 898 -15.28 42.20 6.81
CA SER A 898 -15.86 41.49 7.95
C SER A 898 -15.40 40.04 7.99
N LYS A 899 -15.10 39.50 9.17
CA LYS A 899 -14.81 38.07 9.34
C LYS A 899 -16.05 37.25 9.00
N LEU A 900 -15.94 36.30 8.05
CA LEU A 900 -17.03 35.49 7.53
C LEU A 900 -17.05 34.05 8.08
N VAL A 901 -16.07 33.68 8.91
CA VAL A 901 -15.92 32.34 9.50
C VAL A 901 -15.61 32.41 11.00
N SER A 902 -16.18 31.48 11.77
CA SER A 902 -15.96 31.36 13.22
C SER A 902 -14.74 30.47 13.52
N SER A 903 -13.55 30.87 13.07
CA SER A 903 -12.31 30.21 13.49
C SER A 903 -11.67 30.94 14.68
N HIS A 904 -11.21 30.15 15.65
CA HIS A 904 -10.46 30.57 16.83
C HIS A 904 -8.93 30.44 16.65
N SER A 905 -8.46 29.88 15.52
CA SER A 905 -7.02 29.79 15.21
C SER A 905 -6.51 31.12 14.65
N MET A 906 -5.34 31.58 15.12
CA MET A 906 -4.68 32.78 14.61
C MET A 906 -3.83 32.51 13.35
N HIS A 907 -3.65 31.24 12.97
CA HIS A 907 -2.82 30.84 11.83
C HIS A 907 -3.42 29.61 11.13
N GLU A 908 -3.77 29.77 9.86
CA GLU A 908 -4.29 28.72 8.99
C GLU A 908 -3.55 28.74 7.64
N THR A 909 -3.17 27.56 7.17
CA THR A 909 -2.35 27.36 5.96
C THR A 909 -3.16 26.68 4.85
N SER A 910 -3.03 27.18 3.62
CA SER A 910 -3.54 26.55 2.40
C SER A 910 -2.40 26.43 1.38
N SER A 911 -2.26 25.29 0.71
CA SER A 911 -1.18 25.04 -0.26
C SER A 911 -1.70 24.44 -1.57
N VAL A 912 -1.05 24.78 -2.69
CA VAL A 912 -1.25 24.19 -4.03
C VAL A 912 0.12 23.96 -4.66
N MET A 913 0.28 22.80 -5.29
CA MET A 913 1.49 22.41 -6.01
C MET A 913 1.14 22.04 -7.44
N VAL A 914 1.99 22.45 -8.38
CA VAL A 914 1.77 22.28 -9.81
C VAL A 914 3.02 21.72 -10.47
N ASP A 915 2.82 20.60 -11.18
CA ASP A 915 3.88 19.88 -11.87
C ASP A 915 4.40 20.63 -13.11
N PRO A 916 5.69 20.43 -13.48
CA PRO A 916 6.26 21.02 -14.68
C PRO A 916 5.65 20.40 -15.95
N VAL A 917 5.04 21.23 -16.79
CA VAL A 917 4.67 20.88 -18.16
C VAL A 917 5.77 21.37 -19.11
N THR A 918 6.30 20.49 -19.96
CA THR A 918 7.28 20.84 -21.00
C THR A 918 6.67 21.85 -21.97
N ARG A 919 6.99 23.14 -21.80
CA ARG A 919 6.63 24.17 -22.79
C ARG A 919 7.48 23.98 -24.04
N ALA A 920 6.82 23.59 -25.14
CA ALA A 920 7.45 23.62 -26.46
C ALA A 920 7.72 25.09 -26.85
N ILE A 921 8.98 25.51 -26.75
CA ILE A 921 9.43 26.81 -27.24
C ILE A 921 9.39 26.76 -28.77
N SER A 922 8.51 27.55 -29.38
CA SER A 922 8.48 27.82 -30.81
C SER A 922 9.65 28.74 -31.20
N CYS A 923 10.84 28.17 -31.32
CA CYS A 923 11.96 28.80 -32.02
C CYS A 923 12.18 28.12 -33.38
N SER A 924 11.82 28.85 -34.42
CA SER A 924 12.16 28.59 -35.81
C SER A 924 13.67 28.77 -36.06
N GLN A 925 14.48 27.79 -35.66
CA GLN A 925 15.80 27.57 -36.26
C GLN A 925 16.02 26.08 -36.49
N GLN A 926 16.28 25.76 -37.75
CA GLN A 926 16.49 24.41 -38.28
C GLN A 926 17.61 23.69 -37.53
N ALA A 927 17.25 22.81 -36.58
CA ALA A 927 18.06 21.66 -36.24
C ALA A 927 17.32 20.43 -36.77
N THR A 928 17.88 19.85 -37.83
CA THR A 928 17.37 18.64 -38.48
C THR A 928 17.10 17.52 -37.44
N PRO A 929 15.90 16.92 -37.41
CA PRO A 929 15.65 15.79 -36.52
C PRO A 929 16.53 14.63 -36.99
N ALA A 930 17.38 14.10 -36.10
CA ALA A 930 18.10 12.87 -36.36
C ALA A 930 17.08 11.72 -36.36
N HIS A 931 16.46 11.51 -37.53
CA HIS A 931 15.37 10.58 -37.75
C HIS A 931 15.83 9.16 -37.40
N SER A 932 15.29 8.60 -36.33
CA SER A 932 15.39 7.17 -36.08
C SER A 932 14.49 6.43 -37.08
N ASP A 933 15.02 5.40 -37.71
CA ASP A 933 14.30 4.61 -38.72
C ASP A 933 14.53 3.12 -38.46
N ALA A 934 13.54 2.49 -37.81
CA ALA A 934 13.58 1.07 -37.45
C ALA A 934 13.70 0.16 -38.69
N SER A 935 13.27 0.61 -39.88
CA SER A 935 13.36 -0.16 -41.12
C SER A 935 14.80 -0.38 -41.60
N LYS A 936 15.76 0.39 -41.06
CA LYS A 936 17.19 0.29 -41.40
C LYS A 936 18.00 -0.54 -40.40
N VAL A 937 17.37 -1.06 -39.35
CA VAL A 937 17.99 -2.02 -38.42
C VAL A 937 17.98 -3.39 -39.07
N THR A 938 19.11 -4.10 -39.02
CA THR A 938 19.18 -5.47 -39.54
C THR A 938 19.60 -6.43 -38.45
N ALA A 939 18.81 -7.47 -38.20
CA ALA A 939 19.17 -8.57 -37.32
C ALA A 939 19.58 -9.81 -38.16
N LYS A 940 20.70 -10.44 -37.81
CA LYS A 940 21.23 -11.63 -38.47
C LYS A 940 21.91 -12.55 -37.47
N GLY A 941 21.61 -13.85 -37.54
CA GLY A 941 22.29 -14.87 -36.77
C GLY A 941 21.46 -16.15 -36.68
N PRO A 942 22.09 -17.28 -36.32
CA PRO A 942 21.41 -18.57 -36.24
C PRO A 942 20.24 -18.55 -35.25
N GLY A 943 20.38 -17.80 -34.15
CA GLY A 943 19.33 -17.58 -33.14
C GLY A 943 18.16 -16.70 -33.58
N LEU A 944 17.99 -16.40 -34.88
CA LEU A 944 16.74 -15.82 -35.40
C LEU A 944 15.86 -16.86 -36.10
N THR A 945 16.42 -18.02 -36.40
CA THR A 945 15.78 -19.05 -37.22
C THR A 945 15.74 -20.42 -36.55
N LYS A 946 16.71 -20.72 -35.69
CA LYS A 946 16.80 -22.00 -34.99
C LYS A 946 17.49 -21.79 -33.65
N ALA A 947 16.90 -22.31 -32.60
CA ALA A 947 17.48 -22.29 -31.26
C ALA A 947 17.64 -23.73 -30.74
N PHE A 948 18.45 -23.89 -29.71
CA PHE A 948 18.63 -25.15 -28.99
C PHE A 948 18.43 -24.93 -27.49
N VAL A 949 17.68 -25.85 -26.87
CA VAL A 949 17.45 -25.87 -25.43
C VAL A 949 18.77 -26.04 -24.66
N GLY A 950 18.94 -25.28 -23.58
CA GLY A 950 20.10 -25.33 -22.69
C GLY A 950 21.40 -24.78 -23.30
N GLN A 951 21.35 -24.17 -24.48
CA GLN A 951 22.49 -23.52 -25.13
C GLN A 951 22.21 -22.02 -25.33
N LYS A 952 23.29 -21.22 -25.34
CA LYS A 952 23.19 -19.79 -25.69
C LYS A 952 23.00 -19.65 -27.20
N ASN A 953 21.81 -19.23 -27.60
CA ASN A 953 21.44 -18.94 -28.98
C ASN A 953 21.74 -17.48 -29.27
N ASN A 954 22.46 -17.21 -30.35
CA ASN A 954 23.01 -15.89 -30.60
C ASN A 954 22.55 -15.32 -31.94
N PHE A 955 22.31 -14.02 -31.96
CA PHE A 955 22.20 -13.24 -33.19
C PHE A 955 22.67 -11.80 -32.98
N CYS A 956 23.07 -11.17 -34.08
CA CYS A 956 23.61 -9.81 -34.07
C CYS A 956 22.57 -8.84 -34.64
N VAL A 957 22.43 -7.67 -34.02
CA VAL A 957 21.57 -6.57 -34.48
C VAL A 957 22.44 -5.37 -34.83
N ASP A 958 22.45 -4.99 -36.09
CA ASP A 958 23.15 -3.80 -36.59
C ASP A 958 22.15 -2.63 -36.73
N CYS A 959 22.30 -1.63 -35.87
CA CYS A 959 21.49 -0.40 -35.86
C CYS A 959 22.27 0.80 -36.42
N SER A 960 23.45 0.60 -37.01
CA SER A 960 24.36 1.68 -37.44
C SER A 960 23.72 2.64 -38.45
N LYS A 961 22.77 2.15 -39.25
CA LYS A 961 22.07 2.93 -40.30
C LYS A 961 20.70 3.46 -39.88
N ALA A 962 20.26 3.18 -38.65
CA ALA A 962 18.90 3.40 -38.16
C ALA A 962 18.70 4.66 -37.30
N GLY A 963 19.71 5.53 -37.20
CA GLY A 963 19.68 6.69 -36.30
C GLY A 963 19.98 6.32 -34.85
N ARG A 964 19.60 7.16 -33.88
CA ARG A 964 19.75 6.88 -32.43
C ARG A 964 18.38 6.55 -31.86
N ASN A 965 18.23 5.39 -31.24
CA ASN A 965 17.04 4.97 -30.50
C ASN A 965 17.40 3.79 -29.58
N MET A 966 16.43 3.30 -28.81
CA MET A 966 16.61 2.16 -27.92
C MET A 966 16.39 0.83 -28.65
N LEU A 967 17.28 -0.16 -28.47
CA LEU A 967 17.04 -1.54 -28.93
C LEU A 967 16.31 -2.29 -27.82
N LEU A 968 15.10 -2.76 -28.10
CA LEU A 968 14.32 -3.62 -27.22
C LEU A 968 14.31 -5.03 -27.80
N VAL A 969 14.61 -6.02 -26.97
CA VAL A 969 14.58 -7.43 -27.34
C VAL A 969 13.80 -8.20 -26.28
N GLY A 970 12.78 -8.94 -26.72
CA GLY A 970 12.00 -9.84 -25.89
C GLY A 970 11.94 -11.22 -26.53
N VAL A 971 11.83 -12.24 -25.69
CA VAL A 971 11.59 -13.63 -26.12
C VAL A 971 10.34 -14.09 -25.38
N ASP A 972 9.30 -14.41 -26.14
CA ASP A 972 8.03 -14.91 -25.63
C ASP A 972 7.89 -16.38 -26.01
N GLY A 973 7.47 -17.21 -25.06
CA GLY A 973 7.49 -18.67 -25.16
C GLY A 973 6.22 -19.29 -24.62
N PRO A 974 5.99 -20.59 -24.87
CA PRO A 974 4.68 -21.20 -24.67
C PRO A 974 4.32 -21.45 -23.20
N LYS A 975 5.28 -21.75 -22.31
CA LYS A 975 5.03 -21.94 -20.87
C LYS A 975 6.12 -21.35 -19.96
N VAL A 976 7.40 -21.56 -20.28
CA VAL A 976 8.52 -21.11 -19.43
C VAL A 976 9.21 -19.86 -20.01
N PRO A 977 9.37 -18.76 -19.22
CA PRO A 977 10.06 -17.57 -19.69
C PRO A 977 11.53 -17.87 -20.02
N CYS A 978 12.09 -17.14 -20.98
CA CYS A 978 13.49 -17.26 -21.37
C CYS A 978 14.41 -17.10 -20.15
N GLU A 979 15.34 -18.03 -19.94
CA GLU A 979 16.18 -18.09 -18.73
C GLU A 979 17.09 -16.88 -18.61
N GLU A 980 17.71 -16.49 -19.72
CA GLU A 980 18.63 -15.37 -19.78
C GLU A 980 18.50 -14.72 -21.16
N ILE A 981 18.33 -13.40 -21.20
CA ILE A 981 18.52 -12.60 -22.40
C ILE A 981 19.59 -11.54 -22.13
N LEU A 982 20.70 -11.64 -22.86
CA LEU A 982 21.83 -10.74 -22.71
C LEU A 982 22.03 -9.96 -24.00
N VAL A 983 21.90 -8.64 -23.90
CA VAL A 983 22.15 -7.71 -25.01
C VAL A 983 23.47 -7.00 -24.75
N LYS A 984 24.50 -7.37 -25.51
CA LYS A 984 25.84 -6.80 -25.38
C LYS A 984 26.12 -5.81 -26.52
N HIS A 985 26.29 -4.53 -26.18
CA HIS A 985 26.70 -3.51 -27.15
C HIS A 985 28.17 -3.74 -27.56
N LEU A 986 28.41 -4.06 -28.84
CA LEU A 986 29.75 -4.37 -29.37
C LEU A 986 30.52 -3.17 -29.91
N GLY A 987 29.90 -1.99 -29.95
CA GLY A 987 30.47 -0.78 -30.59
C GLY A 987 29.75 -0.45 -31.89
N ASN A 988 29.88 0.79 -32.37
CA ASN A 988 29.30 1.24 -33.64
C ASN A 988 27.78 0.99 -33.80
N ARG A 989 27.03 0.96 -32.69
CA ARG A 989 25.59 0.62 -32.63
C ARG A 989 25.25 -0.76 -33.17
N VAL A 990 26.19 -1.69 -33.03
CA VAL A 990 25.99 -3.12 -33.29
C VAL A 990 25.89 -3.82 -31.93
N TYR A 991 24.92 -4.72 -31.80
CA TYR A 991 24.61 -5.43 -30.57
C TYR A 991 24.64 -6.92 -30.82
N ASN A 992 25.23 -7.69 -29.91
CA ASN A 992 25.06 -9.13 -29.88
C ASN A 992 24.00 -9.48 -28.85
N VAL A 993 22.98 -10.22 -29.28
CA VAL A 993 21.93 -10.74 -28.43
C VAL A 993 22.17 -12.23 -28.24
N SER A 994 22.28 -12.66 -27.00
CA SER A 994 22.33 -14.08 -26.64
C SER A 994 21.16 -14.42 -25.74
N TYR A 995 20.43 -15.47 -26.05
CA TYR A 995 19.30 -15.93 -25.25
C TYR A 995 19.34 -17.45 -25.05
N GLN A 996 18.88 -17.92 -23.90
CA GLN A 996 18.90 -19.33 -23.52
C GLN A 996 17.50 -19.83 -23.20
N LEU A 997 17.09 -20.92 -23.85
CA LEU A 997 15.76 -21.49 -23.74
C LEU A 997 15.79 -22.77 -22.93
N LYS A 998 14.78 -22.97 -22.07
CA LYS A 998 14.69 -24.13 -21.16
C LYS A 998 13.84 -25.27 -21.71
N GLU A 999 12.93 -25.00 -22.63
CA GLU A 999 12.03 -26.01 -23.17
C GLU A 999 11.96 -25.94 -24.70
N LYS A 1000 11.56 -27.06 -25.30
CA LYS A 1000 11.29 -27.15 -26.74
C LYS A 1000 9.89 -26.62 -26.99
N GLY A 1001 9.74 -25.83 -28.05
CA GLY A 1001 8.46 -25.20 -28.35
C GLY A 1001 8.59 -24.13 -29.42
N GLU A 1002 7.46 -23.48 -29.69
CA GLU A 1002 7.39 -22.32 -30.58
C GLU A 1002 7.65 -21.06 -29.77
N TYR A 1003 8.70 -20.32 -30.14
CA TYR A 1003 9.08 -19.07 -29.49
C TYR A 1003 8.90 -17.90 -30.44
N ILE A 1004 8.45 -16.76 -29.88
CA ILE A 1004 8.32 -15.49 -30.58
C ILE A 1004 9.42 -14.56 -30.06
N LEU A 1005 10.39 -14.29 -30.92
CA LEU A 1005 11.46 -13.36 -30.63
C LEU A 1005 11.11 -11.97 -31.18
N VAL A 1006 10.90 -11.02 -30.28
CA VAL A 1006 10.53 -9.65 -30.59
C VAL A 1006 11.75 -8.74 -30.53
N VAL A 1007 12.10 -8.12 -31.66
CA VAL A 1007 13.15 -7.09 -31.72
C VAL A 1007 12.54 -5.77 -32.19
N LYS A 1008 12.73 -4.69 -31.43
CA LYS A 1008 12.22 -3.33 -31.73
C LYS A 1008 13.31 -2.27 -31.60
N TRP A 1009 13.15 -1.18 -32.36
CA TRP A 1009 14.02 0.00 -32.30
C TRP A 1009 13.14 1.24 -32.00
N GLY A 1010 13.21 1.71 -30.75
CA GLY A 1010 12.14 2.48 -30.12
C GLY A 1010 10.88 1.62 -29.98
N ASP A 1011 9.71 2.20 -30.26
CA ASP A 1011 8.43 1.48 -30.15
C ASP A 1011 8.06 0.67 -31.41
N LYS A 1012 8.92 0.65 -32.45
CA LYS A 1012 8.64 0.02 -33.75
C LYS A 1012 9.40 -1.28 -33.95
N HIS A 1013 8.74 -2.30 -34.50
CA HIS A 1013 9.38 -3.55 -34.91
C HIS A 1013 10.41 -3.32 -36.02
N ILE A 1014 11.54 -4.04 -35.95
CA ILE A 1014 12.54 -4.06 -37.02
C ILE A 1014 12.10 -5.03 -38.14
N PRO A 1015 12.65 -4.93 -39.36
CA PRO A 1015 12.35 -5.86 -40.44
C PRO A 1015 12.59 -7.33 -40.05
N GLY A 1016 11.52 -8.14 -40.10
CA GLY A 1016 11.52 -9.56 -39.75
C GLY A 1016 11.06 -9.87 -38.32
N SER A 1017 10.90 -8.85 -37.47
CA SER A 1017 10.31 -9.00 -36.13
C SER A 1017 8.78 -8.86 -36.19
N PRO A 1018 8.01 -9.69 -35.49
CA PRO A 1018 8.47 -10.79 -34.64
C PRO A 1018 9.01 -11.99 -35.44
N TYR A 1019 10.07 -12.63 -34.94
CA TYR A 1019 10.63 -13.86 -35.50
C TYR A 1019 10.03 -15.06 -34.79
N HIS A 1020 9.51 -16.02 -35.55
CA HIS A 1020 9.01 -17.28 -35.00
C HIS A 1020 10.11 -18.34 -35.10
N ILE A 1021 10.42 -18.98 -33.98
CA ILE A 1021 11.53 -19.93 -33.85
C ILE A 1021 11.01 -21.22 -33.23
N THR A 1022 11.09 -22.31 -33.98
CA THR A 1022 10.86 -23.66 -33.48
C THR A 1022 12.16 -24.24 -32.93
N VAL A 1023 12.11 -24.80 -31.72
CA VAL A 1023 13.29 -25.17 -30.90
C VAL A 1023 13.34 -26.66 -30.60
#